data_AF-A0A197JSY7-F1
#
_entry.id   AF-A0A197JSY7-F1
#
_cell.length_a   1.000
_cell.length_b   1.000
_cell.length_c   1.000
_cell.angle_alpha   90.00
_cell.angle_beta   90.00
_cell.angle_gamma   90.00
#
_symmetry.space_group_name_H-M   'P 1'
#
loop_
_entity.id
_entity.type
_entity.pdbx_description
1 polymer ?
#
loop_
_entity_poly.entity_id
_entity_poly.type
_entity_poly.pdbx_seq_one_letter_code
_entity_poly.pdbx_strand_id
1 'polypeptide(L)'
;MRTCLFLSSAIALVVLAATTTTADAKKTFSKVSSYAVPNDEINATGYFTLIDRETQHDGTRLCSILDRGETKVFRNLWPANRSGDRLQILRRNVHDESHHGGSHTHEENFDSKEAKDLFELNTNSKEWTLMVDKFLVDECDQVKDETLNNGADVDFWGSPGVSESNQQVFGNHGSVSGLQEGDEVRKLVDNGPDRNRVDIVFMGDGYTLEEREKFFADMNRLVNDMFISETFQSFLPLFNVHALFRPSKESGIGSNGHWKDTSFRLYRDGTELRGIYVANPKAAREACRAVGQYACDFPSLIGNDPYYGGLGGEFVISTSSNKSGTIVLRHELGHSLIDVGEEYDGGQVYSGVNAERWSIQNIKWKHWLTDATPREEKNVLRAQDYAWYDLKKGPYKVKFNSDGNWKRWSLKISHSGVDTDDSFEVYLDGKRLNWTSPGGYDRDFSEWDGEEGFSAGAHEIEFRQGAKYDDEPVDGSRPIRQLCSVTMHEFMGEDQYRFDNSVISAYPTYDLYGRKTWRSNHEFCLMRNMSSTQFCSICKEGLWHRLLSKASLLDEIQVDCQREDDDGGDEKVSKFEIEAKLIPLGQFREDQSKRVKGEAYTFRWFRNGIHQAKLDDQIRIEVPAADEGTWEFKAEFITPEVRKDPRGLLKASKVFVVAKHLCSN
;
A
#
# COMPACT_ATOMS: atom_id res chain seq x y z
N MET A 1 -31.38 -9.81 -43.20
CA MET A 1 -32.38 -8.88 -43.77
C MET A 1 -32.88 -8.02 -42.60
N ARG A 2 -32.47 -6.75 -42.45
CA ARG A 2 -33.17 -5.51 -42.93
C ARG A 2 -34.68 -5.53 -42.61
N THR A 3 -35.39 -4.56 -42.02
CA THR A 3 -35.19 -3.23 -41.38
C THR A 3 -36.60 -2.81 -40.85
N CYS A 4 -36.68 -1.71 -40.08
CA CYS A 4 -37.82 -0.77 -39.85
C CYS A 4 -38.69 -0.99 -38.58
N LEU A 5 -38.69 -0.08 -37.58
CA LEU A 5 -39.21 1.31 -37.44
C LEU A 5 -40.74 1.40 -37.25
N PHE A 6 -41.20 2.00 -36.14
CA PHE A 6 -42.02 3.23 -36.09
C PHE A 6 -42.31 3.71 -34.63
N LEU A 7 -42.14 5.03 -34.41
CA LEU A 7 -42.65 5.87 -33.29
C LEU A 7 -44.20 5.96 -33.35
N SER A 8 -45.00 6.54 -32.44
CA SER A 8 -44.91 7.68 -31.50
C SER A 8 -46.17 7.70 -30.60
N SER A 9 -46.19 8.46 -29.51
CA SER A 9 -47.18 9.55 -29.27
C SER A 9 -47.08 10.11 -27.83
N ALA A 10 -47.10 11.44 -27.73
CA ALA A 10 -47.08 12.26 -26.52
C ALA A 10 -48.46 12.93 -26.28
N ILE A 11 -48.76 13.30 -25.03
CA ILE A 11 -49.81 14.29 -24.68
C ILE A 11 -49.28 15.18 -23.52
N ALA A 12 -49.56 16.49 -23.62
CA ALA A 12 -49.19 17.57 -22.71
C ALA A 12 -50.43 18.34 -22.18
N LEU A 13 -50.18 19.40 -21.38
CA LEU A 13 -51.07 20.45 -20.79
C LEU A 13 -51.65 20.14 -19.39
N VAL A 14 -51.77 21.05 -18.38
CA VAL A 14 -51.65 22.52 -18.31
C VAL A 14 -51.46 23.04 -16.86
N VAL A 15 -51.00 24.30 -16.78
CA VAL A 15 -50.63 25.23 -15.68
C VAL A 15 -51.81 25.73 -14.81
N LEU A 16 -51.58 26.04 -13.51
CA LEU A 16 -51.98 27.33 -12.88
C LEU A 16 -51.31 27.57 -11.51
N ALA A 17 -50.90 28.82 -11.25
CA ALA A 17 -50.22 29.31 -10.06
C ALA A 17 -51.17 30.11 -9.15
N ALA A 18 -50.92 30.13 -7.83
CA ALA A 18 -51.06 31.30 -6.95
C ALA A 18 -50.48 31.03 -5.55
N THR A 19 -49.94 32.10 -4.97
CA THR A 19 -49.09 32.30 -3.78
C THR A 19 -49.80 32.19 -2.43
N THR A 20 -49.10 31.78 -1.35
CA THR A 20 -48.74 32.65 -0.18
C THR A 20 -48.07 31.88 0.98
N THR A 21 -47.00 32.51 1.50
CA THR A 21 -46.51 32.60 2.89
C THR A 21 -45.91 31.40 3.62
N THR A 22 -44.67 31.66 4.04
CA THR A 22 -43.85 31.05 5.09
C THR A 22 -44.54 30.93 6.44
N ALA A 23 -44.51 29.74 7.05
CA ALA A 23 -44.26 29.50 8.48
C ALA A 23 -44.33 28.00 8.78
N ASP A 24 -43.62 27.60 9.84
CA ASP A 24 -43.73 26.33 10.57
C ASP A 24 -42.90 25.13 10.09
N ALA A 25 -41.61 25.29 10.37
CA ALA A 25 -40.78 24.21 10.86
C ALA A 25 -41.41 23.51 12.10
N LYS A 26 -41.15 22.20 12.19
CA LYS A 26 -41.43 21.25 13.29
C LYS A 26 -42.81 20.59 13.27
N LYS A 27 -42.88 19.40 12.66
CA LYS A 27 -43.34 18.18 13.34
C LYS A 27 -43.10 16.91 12.50
N THR A 28 -42.19 16.08 13.01
CA THR A 28 -42.39 14.63 13.19
C THR A 28 -42.60 13.76 11.94
N PHE A 29 -41.51 13.23 11.37
CA PHE A 29 -41.55 11.94 10.67
C PHE A 29 -41.34 10.82 11.67
N SER A 30 -42.38 10.01 11.88
CA SER A 30 -42.28 8.69 12.51
C SER A 30 -42.70 7.61 11.51
N LYS A 31 -41.91 6.54 11.47
CA LYS A 31 -42.18 5.18 10.94
C LYS A 31 -42.11 4.98 9.43
N VAL A 32 -40.99 4.38 9.02
CA VAL A 32 -40.87 3.51 7.84
C VAL A 32 -40.83 2.06 8.35
N SER A 33 -41.70 1.20 7.82
CA SER A 33 -41.31 -0.18 7.50
C SER A 33 -42.09 -0.67 6.27
N SER A 34 -41.34 -1.17 5.28
CA SER A 34 -41.56 -2.43 4.55
C SER A 34 -40.71 -2.43 3.27
N TYR A 35 -40.12 -3.60 3.01
CA TYR A 35 -39.18 -3.89 1.93
C TYR A 35 -39.85 -4.02 0.55
N ALA A 36 -39.17 -3.53 -0.50
CA ALA A 36 -39.04 -4.19 -1.81
C ALA A 36 -37.86 -3.56 -2.61
N VAL A 37 -36.97 -4.42 -3.13
CA VAL A 37 -35.87 -4.16 -4.08
C VAL A 37 -36.33 -4.72 -5.45
N PRO A 38 -35.84 -4.38 -6.68
CA PRO A 38 -34.74 -3.49 -7.12
C PRO A 38 -35.07 -2.51 -8.28
N ASN A 39 -34.29 -1.43 -8.44
CA ASN A 39 -33.55 -1.11 -9.68
C ASN A 39 -32.80 0.22 -9.54
N ASP A 40 -31.51 0.18 -9.87
CA ASP A 40 -30.67 1.22 -10.46
C ASP A 40 -30.87 2.68 -10.02
N GLU A 41 -29.97 3.17 -9.17
CA GLU A 41 -29.40 4.52 -9.32
C GLU A 41 -28.02 4.61 -8.67
N ILE A 42 -27.07 5.11 -9.45
CA ILE A 42 -25.64 5.21 -9.17
C ILE A 42 -25.43 6.31 -8.12
N ASN A 43 -25.17 5.94 -6.86
CA ASN A 43 -24.61 6.86 -5.88
C ASN A 43 -23.09 6.96 -6.08
N ALA A 44 -22.66 7.67 -7.14
CA ALA A 44 -21.30 8.17 -7.23
C ALA A 44 -21.29 9.59 -6.66
N THR A 45 -20.63 9.80 -5.53
CA THR A 45 -20.33 11.13 -4.98
C THR A 45 -19.32 11.83 -5.90
N GLY A 46 -19.65 13.03 -6.37
CA GLY A 46 -18.75 13.87 -7.16
C GLY A 46 -18.20 15.03 -6.33
N TYR A 47 -17.01 15.51 -6.67
CA TYR A 47 -16.35 16.64 -6.01
C TYR A 47 -16.09 17.73 -7.05
N PHE A 48 -16.27 18.99 -6.66
CA PHE A 48 -15.93 20.14 -7.50
C PHE A 48 -14.97 21.10 -6.81
N THR A 49 -14.17 21.81 -7.60
CA THR A 49 -13.32 22.92 -7.16
C THR A 49 -13.47 24.08 -8.15
N LEU A 50 -13.86 25.25 -7.64
CA LEU A 50 -14.04 26.46 -8.41
C LEU A 50 -12.83 27.38 -8.22
N ILE A 51 -12.23 27.80 -9.32
CA ILE A 51 -10.98 28.58 -9.33
C ILE A 51 -11.18 29.83 -10.19
N ASP A 52 -10.76 30.97 -9.66
CA ASP A 52 -10.54 32.19 -10.43
C ASP A 52 -9.05 32.31 -10.75
N ARG A 53 -8.72 32.52 -12.03
CA ARG A 53 -7.35 32.78 -12.45
C ARG A 53 -7.21 34.20 -12.96
N GLU A 54 -6.25 34.89 -12.41
CA GLU A 54 -5.89 36.25 -12.74
C GLU A 54 -4.43 36.31 -13.20
N THR A 55 -4.12 37.16 -14.17
CA THR A 55 -2.73 37.41 -14.59
C THR A 55 -2.39 38.83 -14.19
N GLN A 56 -1.46 38.97 -13.25
CA GLN A 56 -1.05 40.26 -12.71
C GLN A 56 -0.23 41.07 -13.73
N HIS A 57 -0.09 42.38 -13.47
CA HIS A 57 0.61 43.30 -14.38
C HIS A 57 2.08 42.94 -14.64
N ASP A 58 2.71 42.16 -13.77
CA ASP A 58 4.08 41.66 -13.92
C ASP A 58 4.18 40.33 -14.69
N GLY A 59 3.04 39.77 -15.11
CA GLY A 59 2.93 38.52 -15.87
C GLY A 59 2.72 37.28 -15.00
N THR A 60 2.70 37.41 -13.68
CA THR A 60 2.46 36.31 -12.74
C THR A 60 1.00 35.85 -12.79
N ARG A 61 0.77 34.53 -12.89
CA ARG A 61 -0.58 33.93 -12.90
C ARG A 61 -0.98 33.51 -11.49
N LEU A 62 -1.92 34.22 -10.88
CA LEU A 62 -2.47 33.92 -9.57
C LEU A 62 -3.79 33.14 -9.72
N CYS A 63 -3.92 32.03 -9.00
CA CYS A 63 -5.16 31.25 -8.94
C CYS A 63 -5.76 31.27 -7.54
N SER A 64 -6.95 31.86 -7.41
CA SER A 64 -7.74 31.87 -6.18
C SER A 64 -8.77 30.74 -6.21
N ILE A 65 -8.74 29.85 -5.24
CA ILE A 65 -9.75 28.82 -5.04
C ILE A 65 -10.92 29.46 -4.31
N LEU A 66 -12.04 29.59 -5.02
CA LEU A 66 -13.23 30.29 -4.55
C LEU A 66 -14.16 29.38 -3.75
N ASP A 67 -14.29 28.10 -4.14
CA ASP A 67 -15.16 27.14 -3.48
C ASP A 67 -14.73 25.68 -3.71
N ARG A 68 -15.05 24.81 -2.76
CA ARG A 68 -14.86 23.35 -2.82
C ARG A 68 -16.06 22.65 -2.20
N GLY A 69 -16.61 21.63 -2.86
CA GLY A 69 -17.78 20.94 -2.33
C GLY A 69 -18.02 19.53 -2.86
N GLU A 70 -18.86 18.79 -2.13
CA GLU A 70 -19.39 17.49 -2.55
C GLU A 70 -20.76 17.69 -3.22
N THR A 71 -21.00 17.04 -4.36
CA THR A 71 -22.31 17.06 -5.01
C THR A 71 -22.99 15.69 -4.85
N LYS A 72 -24.29 15.71 -4.55
CA LYS A 72 -25.09 14.49 -4.39
C LYS A 72 -25.80 14.03 -5.67
N VAL A 73 -25.75 14.79 -6.77
CA VAL A 73 -26.45 14.46 -8.03
C VAL A 73 -25.65 14.96 -9.23
N PHE A 74 -25.10 14.03 -10.03
CA PHE A 74 -24.67 14.33 -11.40
C PHE A 74 -25.93 14.44 -12.28
N ARG A 75 -26.39 15.65 -12.62
CA ARG A 75 -27.49 15.84 -13.59
C ARG A 75 -26.95 16.24 -14.97
N ASN A 76 -27.19 15.38 -15.95
CA ASN A 76 -27.37 15.72 -17.38
C ASN A 76 -26.24 16.44 -18.13
N LEU A 77 -24.98 15.98 -17.99
CA LEU A 77 -23.93 16.23 -19.00
C LEU A 77 -23.01 15.00 -19.26
N TRP A 78 -23.50 13.75 -19.23
CA TRP A 78 -23.02 12.63 -20.08
C TRP A 78 -23.90 11.36 -19.90
N PRO A 79 -24.07 10.48 -20.92
CA PRO A 79 -24.71 9.17 -20.73
C PRO A 79 -23.82 8.20 -19.96
N ALA A 80 -24.44 7.33 -19.17
CA ALA A 80 -23.81 6.22 -18.46
C ALA A 80 -22.86 5.42 -19.37
N ASN A 81 -21.56 5.34 -19.03
CA ASN A 81 -20.65 4.36 -19.62
C ASN A 81 -19.52 3.95 -18.68
N ARG A 82 -19.15 2.66 -18.79
CA ARG A 82 -18.04 1.98 -18.12
C ARG A 82 -16.72 2.30 -18.83
N SER A 83 -15.92 3.30 -18.40
CA SER A 83 -14.46 3.41 -18.69
C SER A 83 -13.83 4.73 -18.17
N GLY A 84 -12.78 4.63 -17.32
CA GLY A 84 -11.67 5.60 -17.21
C GLY A 84 -11.83 6.83 -16.29
N ASP A 85 -10.80 7.06 -15.46
CA ASP A 85 -10.56 8.28 -14.68
C ASP A 85 -10.48 9.53 -15.57
N ARG A 86 -11.20 10.60 -15.25
CA ARG A 86 -11.13 11.88 -15.98
C ARG A 86 -11.32 13.09 -15.07
N LEU A 87 -10.40 14.06 -15.19
CA LEU A 87 -10.57 15.46 -14.77
C LEU A 87 -11.29 16.21 -15.91
N GLN A 88 -12.37 16.91 -15.61
CA GLN A 88 -13.07 17.75 -16.60
C GLN A 88 -12.94 19.23 -16.21
N ILE A 89 -12.46 20.04 -17.16
CA ILE A 89 -12.28 21.49 -16.99
C ILE A 89 -13.42 22.19 -17.74
N LEU A 90 -14.27 22.90 -17.02
CA LEU A 90 -15.31 23.76 -17.60
C LEU A 90 -14.84 25.21 -17.49
N ARG A 91 -14.54 25.85 -18.62
CA ARG A 91 -14.16 27.27 -18.68
C ARG A 91 -15.42 28.12 -18.87
N ARG A 92 -15.69 29.04 -17.95
CA ARG A 92 -16.81 29.99 -18.08
C ARG A 92 -16.25 31.36 -18.44
N ASN A 93 -16.52 31.81 -19.66
CA ASN A 93 -16.32 33.21 -20.01
C ASN A 93 -17.49 34.02 -19.44
N VAL A 94 -17.24 34.83 -18.41
CA VAL A 94 -18.23 35.78 -17.91
C VAL A 94 -18.22 36.98 -18.85
N HIS A 95 -19.12 36.99 -19.83
CA HIS A 95 -19.64 38.26 -20.33
C HIS A 95 -20.74 38.70 -19.38
N ASP A 96 -20.56 39.90 -18.82
CA ASP A 96 -21.53 40.60 -17.99
C ASP A 96 -22.86 40.75 -18.76
N GLU A 97 -23.83 39.92 -18.41
CA GLU A 97 -25.25 40.24 -18.54
C GLU A 97 -25.84 40.28 -17.11
N SER A 98 -25.45 41.30 -16.36
CA SER A 98 -26.40 42.01 -15.53
C SER A 98 -27.67 42.27 -16.34
N HIS A 99 -28.86 41.96 -15.81
CA HIS A 99 -30.05 42.82 -15.88
C HIS A 99 -31.18 42.33 -14.95
N HIS A 100 -31.54 43.25 -14.05
CA HIS A 100 -32.80 43.40 -13.29
C HIS A 100 -32.96 42.53 -12.02
N GLY A 101 -32.94 43.07 -10.81
CA GLY A 101 -32.96 44.44 -10.27
C GLY A 101 -33.41 44.32 -8.80
N GLY A 102 -33.10 45.17 -7.83
CA GLY A 102 -32.43 46.45 -7.71
C GLY A 102 -32.76 46.98 -6.30
N SER A 103 -32.10 48.08 -5.89
CA SER A 103 -32.22 48.84 -4.63
C SER A 103 -31.34 48.31 -3.47
N HIS A 104 -30.35 49.03 -2.90
CA HIS A 104 -29.99 50.46 -2.99
C HIS A 104 -28.53 50.71 -2.54
N THR A 105 -27.81 51.50 -3.36
CA THR A 105 -26.87 52.61 -3.05
C THR A 105 -25.69 52.41 -2.08
N HIS A 106 -24.46 52.40 -2.62
CA HIS A 106 -23.56 53.56 -2.59
C HIS A 106 -22.48 53.44 -3.67
N GLU A 107 -22.25 54.54 -4.38
CA GLU A 107 -21.27 54.73 -5.47
C GLU A 107 -19.84 54.73 -4.94
N GLU A 108 -18.93 54.00 -5.60
CA GLU A 108 -17.60 54.49 -5.95
C GLU A 108 -17.23 53.99 -7.36
N ASN A 109 -16.96 54.92 -8.27
CA ASN A 109 -16.33 54.69 -9.56
C ASN A 109 -14.84 54.40 -9.33
N PHE A 110 -14.31 53.28 -9.82
CA PHE A 110 -12.97 53.25 -10.45
C PHE A 110 -12.77 51.99 -11.31
N ASP A 111 -12.37 52.28 -12.55
CA ASP A 111 -11.67 51.53 -13.60
C ASP A 111 -12.10 50.14 -14.10
N SER A 112 -12.27 50.08 -15.41
CA SER A 112 -12.42 48.87 -16.19
C SER A 112 -11.10 48.12 -16.33
N LYS A 113 -11.19 46.78 -16.19
CA LYS A 113 -10.39 45.71 -16.84
C LYS A 113 -9.61 44.82 -15.88
N GLU A 114 -10.29 43.78 -15.42
CA GLU A 114 -9.69 42.46 -15.22
C GLU A 114 -10.72 41.43 -15.71
N ALA A 115 -10.39 40.74 -16.81
CA ALA A 115 -11.19 39.62 -17.27
C ALA A 115 -10.85 38.42 -16.38
N LYS A 116 -11.76 38.07 -15.46
CA LYS A 116 -11.64 36.91 -14.58
C LYS A 116 -11.87 35.62 -15.37
N ASP A 117 -10.88 34.73 -15.33
CA ASP A 117 -10.86 33.48 -16.09
C ASP A 117 -11.28 32.35 -15.12
N LEU A 118 -12.58 32.02 -15.12
CA LEU A 118 -13.17 31.08 -14.15
C LEU A 118 -13.16 29.62 -14.65
N PHE A 119 -12.65 28.73 -13.82
CA PHE A 119 -12.55 27.29 -14.06
C PHE A 119 -13.32 26.49 -13.02
N GLU A 120 -14.11 25.51 -13.46
CA GLU A 120 -14.75 24.53 -12.60
C GLU A 120 -14.19 23.14 -12.91
N LEU A 121 -13.55 22.52 -11.91
CA LEU A 121 -12.91 21.21 -12.00
C LEU A 121 -13.75 20.17 -11.28
N ASN A 122 -14.10 19.06 -11.96
CA ASN A 122 -14.95 18.01 -11.41
C ASN A 122 -14.24 16.65 -11.34
N THR A 123 -14.40 15.92 -10.22
CA THR A 123 -13.84 14.57 -9.98
C THR A 123 -14.86 13.62 -9.33
N ASN A 124 -14.61 12.31 -9.38
CA ASN A 124 -15.51 11.24 -8.88
C ASN A 124 -15.06 10.59 -7.55
N SER A 125 -14.00 11.11 -6.91
CA SER A 125 -13.48 10.62 -5.63
C SER A 125 -12.77 11.73 -4.85
N LYS A 126 -12.89 11.69 -3.51
CA LYS A 126 -12.33 12.67 -2.58
C LYS A 126 -10.80 12.63 -2.48
N GLU A 127 -10.20 11.51 -2.88
CA GLU A 127 -8.75 11.28 -2.80
C GLU A 127 -7.99 11.91 -3.99
N TRP A 128 -8.72 12.44 -4.98
CA TRP A 128 -8.15 13.03 -6.20
C TRP A 128 -8.01 14.56 -6.18
N THR A 129 -8.11 15.19 -5.01
CA THR A 129 -7.69 16.59 -4.80
C THR A 129 -6.27 16.83 -5.33
N LEU A 130 -5.39 15.82 -5.22
CA LEU A 130 -4.02 15.83 -5.75
C LEU A 130 -3.92 16.06 -7.29
N MET A 131 -4.95 15.71 -8.08
CA MET A 131 -4.98 16.01 -9.52
C MET A 131 -5.40 17.45 -9.81
N VAL A 132 -6.26 18.02 -8.97
CA VAL A 132 -6.60 19.45 -9.00
C VAL A 132 -5.39 20.28 -8.58
N ASP A 133 -4.68 19.82 -7.56
CA ASP A 133 -3.45 20.47 -7.08
C ASP A 133 -2.34 20.43 -8.16
N LYS A 134 -2.23 19.33 -8.91
CA LYS A 134 -1.34 19.25 -10.07
C LYS A 134 -1.73 20.21 -11.20
N PHE A 135 -3.02 20.32 -11.52
CA PHE A 135 -3.50 21.27 -12.53
C PHE A 135 -3.21 22.73 -12.13
N LEU A 136 -3.34 23.05 -10.84
CA LEU A 136 -3.04 24.37 -10.30
C LEU A 136 -1.54 24.70 -10.36
N VAL A 137 -0.66 23.73 -10.11
CA VAL A 137 0.80 23.88 -10.25
C VAL A 137 1.23 24.08 -11.71
N ASP A 138 0.54 23.45 -12.66
CA ASP A 138 0.86 23.59 -14.10
C ASP A 138 0.33 24.91 -14.70
N GLU A 139 -0.81 25.43 -14.22
CA GLU A 139 -1.49 26.59 -14.80
C GLU A 139 -1.23 27.92 -14.09
N CYS A 140 -0.72 27.90 -12.86
CA CYS A 140 -0.64 29.05 -11.96
C CYS A 140 0.74 29.15 -11.30
N ASP A 141 1.27 30.37 -11.18
CA ASP A 141 2.56 30.63 -10.55
C ASP A 141 2.40 30.83 -9.02
N GLN A 142 1.19 31.17 -8.57
CA GLN A 142 0.79 31.25 -7.17
C GLN A 142 -0.65 30.75 -7.00
N VAL A 143 -0.93 30.07 -5.87
CA VAL A 143 -2.26 29.51 -5.57
C VAL A 143 -2.69 29.93 -4.17
N LYS A 144 -3.87 30.55 -4.09
CA LYS A 144 -4.46 31.04 -2.84
C LYS A 144 -5.80 30.36 -2.61
N ASP A 145 -6.05 29.83 -1.41
CA ASP A 145 -7.34 29.21 -1.08
C ASP A 145 -8.19 30.14 -0.23
N GLU A 146 -9.23 30.73 -0.81
CA GLU A 146 -10.09 31.71 -0.13
C GLU A 146 -11.17 31.04 0.74
N THR A 147 -11.33 29.72 0.64
CA THR A 147 -12.25 28.94 1.50
C THR A 147 -11.67 28.65 2.88
N LEU A 148 -10.35 28.78 3.03
CA LEU A 148 -9.65 28.70 4.30
C LEU A 148 -9.63 30.09 4.93
N ASN A 149 -10.48 30.32 5.94
CA ASN A 149 -10.50 31.54 6.73
C ASN A 149 -9.20 31.71 7.53
N ASN A 150 -8.13 32.14 6.84
CA ASN A 150 -6.88 32.78 7.26
C ASN A 150 -5.87 32.53 6.13
N GLY A 151 -5.61 33.55 5.30
CA GLY A 151 -4.80 33.45 4.07
C GLY A 151 -3.40 32.89 4.28
N ALA A 152 -3.26 31.58 4.11
CA ALA A 152 -1.99 30.87 4.05
C ALA A 152 -1.77 30.42 2.60
N ASP A 153 -0.64 30.81 2.02
CA ASP A 153 -0.15 30.25 0.76
C ASP A 153 0.16 28.76 0.96
N VAL A 154 -0.23 27.93 -0.01
CA VAL A 154 -0.18 26.47 0.13
C VAL A 154 1.04 25.92 -0.61
N ASP A 155 2.10 25.54 0.11
CA ASP A 155 3.28 24.87 -0.46
C ASP A 155 2.97 23.39 -0.79
N PHE A 156 3.05 23.03 -2.08
CA PHE A 156 2.67 21.71 -2.65
C PHE A 156 3.86 20.98 -3.35
N TRP A 157 4.40 19.95 -2.68
CA TRP A 157 5.29 18.83 -3.11
C TRP A 157 6.23 18.89 -4.37
N GLY A 158 7.56 18.73 -4.17
CA GLY A 158 8.43 17.73 -4.86
C GLY A 158 9.06 17.96 -6.27
N SER A 159 10.40 18.16 -6.29
CA SER A 159 11.44 17.90 -7.36
C SER A 159 11.93 19.09 -8.24
N PRO A 160 13.06 19.00 -8.98
CA PRO A 160 14.39 19.51 -8.56
C PRO A 160 15.06 20.50 -9.55
N GLY A 161 15.92 21.42 -9.05
CA GLY A 161 16.99 22.02 -9.86
C GLY A 161 17.33 23.50 -9.63
N VAL A 162 18.56 23.73 -9.13
CA VAL A 162 19.47 24.90 -9.35
C VAL A 162 19.06 26.21 -8.63
N SER A 163 19.90 26.95 -7.90
CA SER A 163 21.36 27.12 -7.90
C SER A 163 21.95 27.36 -6.50
N GLU A 164 23.25 27.06 -6.41
CA GLU A 164 24.20 27.41 -5.34
C GLU A 164 24.04 28.83 -4.78
N SER A 165 24.15 28.99 -3.47
CA SER A 165 25.33 29.57 -2.82
C SER A 165 25.09 29.85 -1.34
N ASN A 166 26.20 29.76 -0.60
CA ASN A 166 26.45 30.28 0.74
C ASN A 166 26.04 29.41 1.94
N GLN A 167 27.04 28.65 2.40
CA GLN A 167 27.48 28.67 3.80
C GLN A 167 27.01 29.94 4.53
N GLN A 168 26.12 29.78 5.50
CA GLN A 168 26.17 30.60 6.69
C GLN A 168 25.54 29.88 7.88
N VAL A 169 26.32 29.88 8.95
CA VAL A 169 26.01 29.38 10.28
C VAL A 169 24.71 30.00 10.80
N PHE A 170 23.67 29.18 10.97
CA PHE A 170 22.55 29.41 11.86
C PHE A 170 22.21 28.04 12.47
N GLY A 171 22.36 27.81 13.76
CA GLY A 171 21.69 28.56 14.80
C GLY A 171 20.30 27.95 15.02
N ASN A 172 20.25 26.87 15.81
CA ASN A 172 19.10 26.36 16.56
C ASN A 172 17.69 26.64 15.97
N HIS A 173 17.15 25.71 15.16
CA HIS A 173 15.74 25.74 14.76
C HIS A 173 15.06 24.36 14.92
N GLY A 174 14.13 24.31 15.89
CA GLY A 174 12.90 23.52 15.83
C GLY A 174 13.00 22.02 16.14
N SER A 175 12.92 21.65 17.42
CA SER A 175 12.53 20.29 17.81
C SER A 175 11.14 19.97 17.24
N VAL A 176 11.03 18.94 16.40
CA VAL A 176 9.73 18.38 16.00
C VAL A 176 9.12 17.73 17.24
N SER A 177 8.10 18.36 17.82
CA SER A 177 7.52 18.01 19.12
C SER A 177 6.60 16.76 19.07
N GLY A 178 7.11 15.61 18.64
CA GLY A 178 6.34 14.35 18.58
C GLY A 178 6.88 13.21 19.46
N LEU A 179 8.15 13.28 19.89
CA LEU A 179 8.68 12.39 20.93
C LEU A 179 8.25 12.89 22.31
N GLN A 180 7.96 11.93 23.19
CA GLN A 180 7.53 12.16 24.57
C GLN A 180 8.64 11.80 25.54
N GLU A 181 8.52 12.29 26.78
CA GLU A 181 9.42 11.86 27.85
C GLU A 181 9.31 10.34 28.06
N GLY A 182 10.45 9.65 28.08
CA GLY A 182 10.52 8.20 28.19
C GLY A 182 10.51 7.45 26.84
N ASP A 183 10.32 8.14 25.72
CA ASP A 183 10.52 7.53 24.40
C ASP A 183 11.99 7.14 24.18
N GLU A 184 12.20 6.01 23.53
CA GLU A 184 13.53 5.59 23.07
C GLU A 184 13.44 5.09 21.63
N VAL A 185 14.30 5.63 20.77
CA VAL A 185 14.42 5.20 19.38
C VAL A 185 15.74 4.47 19.19
N ARG A 186 15.70 3.28 18.59
CA ARG A 186 16.89 2.56 18.13
C ARG A 186 16.78 2.24 16.65
N LYS A 187 17.83 2.48 15.89
CA LYS A 187 17.97 1.95 14.52
C LYS A 187 18.45 0.51 14.63
N LEU A 188 17.57 -0.44 14.35
CA LEU A 188 17.84 -1.88 14.41
C LEU A 188 18.53 -2.39 13.13
N VAL A 189 18.22 -1.74 12.00
CA VAL A 189 18.87 -2.00 10.70
C VAL A 189 19.28 -0.66 10.10
N ASP A 190 20.56 -0.53 9.80
CA ASP A 190 21.15 0.66 9.17
C ASP A 190 21.93 0.25 7.93
N ASN A 191 21.32 0.42 6.76
CA ASN A 191 21.96 0.14 5.48
C ASN A 191 22.39 1.42 4.75
N GLY A 192 22.30 2.59 5.39
CA GLY A 192 22.65 3.87 4.79
C GLY A 192 21.70 5.01 5.18
N PRO A 193 21.83 6.17 4.50
CA PRO A 193 21.08 7.37 4.86
C PRO A 193 19.58 7.19 4.59
N ASP A 194 18.75 7.62 5.55
CA ASP A 194 17.28 7.51 5.47
C ASP A 194 16.68 8.17 4.21
N ARG A 195 17.35 9.21 3.67
CA ARG A 195 16.95 9.86 2.40
C ARG A 195 17.04 8.94 1.17
N ASN A 196 17.81 7.86 1.24
CA ASN A 196 18.02 6.94 0.12
C ASN A 196 17.74 5.48 0.51
N ARG A 197 16.96 5.27 1.56
CA ARG A 197 16.47 3.96 1.98
C ARG A 197 14.95 4.05 2.14
N VAL A 198 14.34 2.89 2.28
CA VAL A 198 12.96 2.76 2.70
C VAL A 198 12.96 2.55 4.20
N ASP A 199 12.39 3.50 4.93
CA ASP A 199 12.49 3.53 6.39
C ASP A 199 11.20 3.04 7.05
N ILE A 200 11.32 1.93 7.78
CA ILE A 200 10.21 1.32 8.52
C ILE A 200 10.37 1.66 10.00
N VAL A 201 9.30 2.13 10.65
CA VAL A 201 9.30 2.41 12.10
C VAL A 201 8.38 1.44 12.80
N PHE A 202 8.95 0.56 13.62
CA PHE A 202 8.22 -0.32 14.52
C PHE A 202 7.95 0.41 15.83
N MET A 203 6.69 0.72 16.09
CA MET A 203 6.23 1.41 17.30
C MET A 203 5.44 0.42 18.16
N GLY A 204 5.90 0.17 19.38
CA GLY A 204 5.23 -0.76 20.30
C GLY A 204 4.02 -0.13 20.99
N ASP A 205 2.94 -0.90 21.15
CA ASP A 205 1.79 -0.53 21.98
C ASP A 205 1.52 -1.57 23.06
N GLY A 206 1.16 -1.12 24.27
CA GLY A 206 0.90 -2.02 25.40
C GLY A 206 2.16 -2.63 26.03
N TYR A 207 3.33 -2.01 25.82
CA TYR A 207 4.56 -2.35 26.55
C TYR A 207 4.77 -1.33 27.67
N THR A 208 4.76 -1.76 28.93
CA THR A 208 5.08 -0.86 30.05
C THR A 208 6.57 -0.54 30.12
N LEU A 209 6.96 0.39 30.99
CA LEU A 209 8.36 0.74 31.20
C LEU A 209 9.20 -0.48 31.63
N GLU A 210 8.63 -1.36 32.44
CA GLU A 210 9.26 -2.61 32.91
C GLU A 210 9.40 -3.65 31.79
N GLU A 211 8.60 -3.55 30.73
CA GLU A 211 8.63 -4.43 29.56
C GLU A 211 9.54 -3.90 28.43
N ARG A 212 10.33 -2.84 28.69
CA ARG A 212 11.22 -2.23 27.69
C ARG A 212 12.17 -3.22 27.01
N GLU A 213 12.81 -4.10 27.77
CA GLU A 213 13.71 -5.12 27.19
C GLU A 213 12.93 -6.18 26.41
N LYS A 214 11.71 -6.51 26.84
CA LYS A 214 10.80 -7.39 26.07
C LYS A 214 10.44 -6.75 24.73
N PHE A 215 10.12 -5.45 24.71
CA PHE A 215 9.85 -4.72 23.47
C PHE A 215 10.99 -4.84 22.47
N PHE A 216 12.23 -4.51 22.86
CA PHE A 216 13.35 -4.57 21.94
C PHE A 216 13.69 -6.01 21.53
N ALA A 217 13.50 -7.00 22.41
CA ALA A 217 13.64 -8.41 22.05
C ALA A 217 12.61 -8.83 20.98
N ASP A 218 11.35 -8.44 21.15
CA ASP A 218 10.28 -8.71 20.19
C ASP A 218 10.56 -8.01 18.84
N MET A 219 10.99 -6.74 18.85
CA MET A 219 11.30 -6.01 17.61
C MET A 219 12.48 -6.64 16.88
N ASN A 220 13.56 -6.99 17.58
CA ASN A 220 14.71 -7.67 16.96
C ASN A 220 14.30 -9.01 16.36
N ARG A 221 13.48 -9.81 17.06
CA ARG A 221 12.98 -11.07 16.52
C ARG A 221 12.16 -10.85 15.24
N LEU A 222 11.19 -9.93 15.27
CA LEU A 222 10.35 -9.62 14.10
C LEU A 222 11.20 -9.14 12.91
N VAL A 223 12.16 -8.24 13.15
CA VAL A 223 13.09 -7.75 12.11
C VAL A 223 13.92 -8.91 11.53
N ASN A 224 14.49 -9.76 12.37
CA ASN A 224 15.28 -10.91 11.92
C ASN A 224 14.42 -11.90 11.09
N ASP A 225 13.22 -12.20 11.57
CA ASP A 225 12.28 -13.10 10.89
C ASP A 225 11.79 -12.54 9.54
N MET A 226 11.81 -11.22 9.35
CA MET A 226 11.43 -10.57 8.10
C MET A 226 12.58 -10.42 7.11
N PHE A 227 13.73 -9.91 7.58
CA PHE A 227 14.81 -9.39 6.74
C PHE A 227 16.03 -10.29 6.65
N ILE A 228 16.37 -11.00 7.73
CA ILE A 228 17.46 -11.98 7.71
C ILE A 228 16.99 -13.30 7.10
N SER A 229 15.73 -13.65 7.37
CA SER A 229 15.03 -14.77 6.75
C SER A 229 14.61 -14.46 5.30
N GLU A 230 13.97 -15.41 4.63
CA GLU A 230 13.79 -15.38 3.16
C GLU A 230 12.93 -14.22 2.60
N THR A 231 12.01 -13.64 3.38
CA THR A 231 10.94 -12.78 2.84
C THR A 231 11.45 -11.51 2.15
N PHE A 232 12.28 -10.73 2.85
CA PHE A 232 12.81 -9.45 2.36
C PHE A 232 14.33 -9.47 2.15
N GLN A 233 15.00 -10.62 2.30
CA GLN A 233 16.46 -10.74 2.24
C GLN A 233 17.10 -10.16 0.97
N SER A 234 16.53 -10.44 -0.21
CA SER A 234 17.03 -9.89 -1.48
C SER A 234 17.02 -8.35 -1.48
N PHE A 235 16.14 -7.74 -0.71
CA PHE A 235 15.87 -6.31 -0.69
C PHE A 235 16.49 -5.61 0.51
N LEU A 236 17.04 -6.35 1.49
CA LEU A 236 17.52 -5.82 2.77
C LEU A 236 18.38 -4.55 2.63
N PRO A 237 19.36 -4.46 1.71
CA PRO A 237 20.17 -3.24 1.55
C PRO A 237 19.39 -1.95 1.24
N LEU A 238 18.13 -2.05 0.80
CA LEU A 238 17.24 -0.92 0.52
C LEU A 238 16.48 -0.43 1.76
N PHE A 239 16.56 -1.12 2.89
CA PHE A 239 15.77 -0.81 4.08
C PHE A 239 16.62 -0.25 5.22
N ASN A 240 16.00 0.65 5.96
CA ASN A 240 16.34 0.94 7.34
C ASN A 240 15.17 0.54 8.23
N VAL A 241 15.46 0.09 9.45
CA VAL A 241 14.42 -0.23 10.42
C VAL A 241 14.71 0.45 11.74
N HIS A 242 13.77 1.26 12.19
CA HIS A 242 13.79 1.94 13.48
C HIS A 242 12.77 1.30 14.41
N ALA A 243 13.12 1.19 15.69
CA ALA A 243 12.21 0.78 16.75
C ALA A 243 12.00 1.95 17.71
N LEU A 244 10.76 2.40 17.85
CA LEU A 244 10.34 3.42 18.81
C LEU A 244 9.61 2.74 19.97
N PHE A 245 10.28 2.72 21.12
CA PHE A 245 9.67 2.36 22.39
C PHE A 245 8.98 3.58 22.98
N ARG A 246 7.68 3.48 23.24
CA ARG A 246 6.91 4.47 24.01
C ARG A 246 6.19 3.75 25.14
N PRO A 247 6.57 3.97 26.41
CA PRO A 247 6.01 3.23 27.53
C PRO A 247 4.49 3.47 27.67
N SER A 248 3.72 2.39 27.64
CA SER A 248 2.29 2.36 27.94
C SER A 248 2.07 2.26 29.46
N LYS A 249 0.91 2.72 29.95
CA LYS A 249 0.57 2.59 31.38
C LYS A 249 0.05 1.20 31.73
N GLU A 250 -0.55 0.52 30.77
CA GLU A 250 -1.05 -0.85 30.90
C GLU A 250 -0.34 -1.79 29.93
N SER A 251 -0.17 -3.05 30.34
CA SER A 251 0.38 -4.10 29.50
C SER A 251 -0.70 -4.73 28.60
N GLY A 252 -0.33 -5.01 27.36
CA GLY A 252 -1.15 -5.62 26.32
C GLY A 252 -2.15 -4.70 25.66
N ILE A 253 -2.96 -5.25 24.76
CA ILE A 253 -3.94 -4.47 23.97
C ILE A 253 -5.37 -4.64 24.50
N GLY A 254 -6.29 -3.83 23.97
CA GLY A 254 -7.72 -3.89 24.26
C GLY A 254 -8.49 -5.03 23.57
N SER A 255 -9.72 -5.28 24.02
CA SER A 255 -10.62 -6.28 23.44
C SER A 255 -12.08 -5.85 23.58
N ASN A 256 -12.99 -6.51 22.85
CA ASN A 256 -14.43 -6.22 22.88
C ASN A 256 -14.78 -4.75 22.62
N GLY A 257 -14.04 -4.09 21.70
CA GLY A 257 -14.25 -2.69 21.34
C GLY A 257 -13.71 -1.68 22.37
N HIS A 258 -13.04 -2.16 23.42
CA HIS A 258 -12.46 -1.31 24.47
C HIS A 258 -10.93 -1.38 24.43
N TRP A 259 -10.29 -0.22 24.34
CA TRP A 259 -8.84 -0.09 24.46
C TRP A 259 -8.40 0.09 25.91
N LYS A 260 -7.16 -0.32 26.20
CA LYS A 260 -6.44 -0.04 27.46
C LYS A 260 -5.78 1.34 27.42
N ASP A 261 -5.34 1.87 28.56
CA ASP A 261 -4.52 3.09 28.68
C ASP A 261 -3.08 2.85 28.19
N THR A 262 -2.98 2.77 26.86
CA THR A 262 -1.76 2.46 26.10
C THR A 262 -1.45 3.59 25.13
N SER A 263 -0.21 3.62 24.65
CA SER A 263 0.38 4.70 23.85
C SER A 263 -0.45 5.05 22.61
N PHE A 264 -0.90 4.04 21.89
CA PHE A 264 -1.62 4.13 20.62
C PHE A 264 -3.04 3.53 20.68
N ARG A 265 -3.40 2.89 21.80
CA ARG A 265 -4.74 2.37 22.09
C ARG A 265 -5.18 1.32 21.07
N LEU A 266 -4.31 0.34 20.82
CA LEU A 266 -4.65 -0.82 20.01
C LEU A 266 -5.73 -1.67 20.70
N TYR A 267 -6.67 -2.18 19.92
CA TYR A 267 -7.75 -3.03 20.43
C TYR A 267 -8.35 -3.94 19.36
N ARG A 268 -9.02 -5.01 19.80
CA ARG A 268 -9.89 -5.87 18.99
C ARG A 268 -11.37 -5.52 19.21
N ASP A 269 -12.18 -5.60 18.17
CA ASP A 269 -13.63 -5.39 18.27
C ASP A 269 -14.33 -6.47 19.11
N GLY A 270 -13.79 -7.69 19.13
CA GLY A 270 -14.34 -8.84 19.85
C GLY A 270 -13.26 -9.78 20.33
N THR A 271 -13.58 -11.07 20.34
CA THR A 271 -12.66 -12.16 20.75
C THR A 271 -11.96 -12.82 19.56
N GLU A 272 -12.37 -12.46 18.35
CA GLU A 272 -11.82 -12.97 17.10
C GLU A 272 -10.35 -12.57 16.95
N LEU A 273 -9.50 -13.55 16.67
CA LEU A 273 -8.11 -13.29 16.28
C LEU A 273 -8.06 -12.84 14.80
N ARG A 274 -8.48 -11.59 14.57
CA ARG A 274 -8.64 -10.97 13.25
C ARG A 274 -7.99 -9.59 13.16
N GLY A 275 -8.81 -8.54 13.20
CA GLY A 275 -8.38 -7.15 13.01
C GLY A 275 -7.99 -6.51 14.33
N ILE A 276 -6.89 -5.76 14.31
CA ILE A 276 -6.50 -4.86 15.40
C ILE A 276 -6.61 -3.43 14.89
N TYR A 277 -7.28 -2.59 15.66
CA TYR A 277 -7.58 -1.21 15.29
C TYR A 277 -6.88 -0.23 16.22
N VAL A 278 -6.66 0.99 15.71
CA VAL A 278 -5.96 2.06 16.42
C VAL A 278 -6.98 3.12 16.86
N ALA A 279 -7.15 3.32 18.17
CA ALA A 279 -8.05 4.37 18.65
C ALA A 279 -7.36 5.76 18.75
N ASN A 280 -6.03 5.84 18.66
CA ASN A 280 -5.29 7.10 18.63
C ASN A 280 -4.28 7.20 17.46
N PRO A 281 -4.76 7.26 16.20
CA PRO A 281 -3.89 7.31 15.03
C PRO A 281 -3.07 8.61 14.96
N LYS A 282 -3.56 9.71 15.54
CA LYS A 282 -2.82 10.98 15.59
C LYS A 282 -1.50 10.83 16.35
N ALA A 283 -1.53 10.21 17.53
CA ALA A 283 -0.32 9.98 18.32
C ALA A 283 0.70 9.08 17.60
N ALA A 284 0.24 8.08 16.85
CA ALA A 284 1.10 7.21 16.05
C ALA A 284 1.79 7.98 14.91
N ARG A 285 1.05 8.84 14.18
CA ARG A 285 1.63 9.70 13.13
C ARG A 285 2.69 10.65 13.70
N GLU A 286 2.37 11.31 14.81
CA GLU A 286 3.28 12.28 15.45
C GLU A 286 4.55 11.59 15.97
N ALA A 287 4.42 10.40 16.58
CA ALA A 287 5.56 9.60 17.03
C ALA A 287 6.47 9.23 15.86
N CYS A 288 5.91 8.68 14.79
CA CYS A 288 6.69 8.21 13.65
C CYS A 288 7.41 9.38 12.93
N ARG A 289 6.73 10.51 12.70
CA ARG A 289 7.34 11.71 12.10
C ARG A 289 8.48 12.29 12.94
N ALA A 290 8.44 12.09 14.25
CA ALA A 290 9.46 12.59 15.16
C ALA A 290 10.71 11.70 15.25
N VAL A 291 10.69 10.48 14.67
CA VAL A 291 11.89 9.63 14.53
C VAL A 291 12.94 10.33 13.66
N GLY A 292 12.50 10.97 12.57
CA GLY A 292 13.37 11.71 11.67
C GLY A 292 12.62 12.14 10.42
N GLN A 293 13.10 13.22 9.78
CA GLN A 293 12.45 13.81 8.60
C GLN A 293 12.24 12.82 7.45
N TYR A 294 13.13 11.84 7.29
CA TYR A 294 13.10 10.82 6.23
C TYR A 294 12.99 9.40 6.78
N ALA A 295 12.79 9.24 8.09
CA ALA A 295 12.93 7.96 8.78
C ALA A 295 11.59 7.23 8.99
N CYS A 296 10.51 7.66 8.32
CA CYS A 296 9.14 7.16 8.53
C CYS A 296 8.39 7.05 7.20
N ASP A 297 8.77 6.11 6.34
CA ASP A 297 7.98 5.74 5.16
C ASP A 297 6.80 4.85 5.55
N PHE A 298 7.04 3.87 6.42
CA PHE A 298 6.08 2.82 6.78
C PHE A 298 5.89 2.73 8.30
N PRO A 299 4.93 3.49 8.86
CA PRO A 299 4.63 3.42 10.28
C PRO A 299 3.98 2.08 10.60
N SER A 300 4.63 1.29 11.46
CA SER A 300 4.17 -0.03 11.85
C SER A 300 3.88 -0.07 13.35
N LEU A 301 2.69 -0.56 13.73
CA LEU A 301 2.26 -0.66 15.12
C LEU A 301 2.28 -2.11 15.57
N ILE A 302 3.05 -2.41 16.61
CA ILE A 302 3.19 -3.78 17.14
C ILE A 302 2.55 -3.85 18.53
N GLY A 303 1.43 -4.56 18.64
CA GLY A 303 0.77 -4.79 19.93
C GLY A 303 1.51 -5.81 20.78
N ASN A 304 1.66 -5.53 22.09
CA ASN A 304 2.14 -6.48 23.09
C ASN A 304 1.10 -7.59 23.35
N ASP A 305 0.88 -8.45 22.38
CA ASP A 305 -0.15 -9.48 22.42
C ASP A 305 0.41 -10.78 21.82
N PRO A 306 0.24 -11.93 22.49
CA PRO A 306 0.85 -13.18 22.05
C PRO A 306 0.05 -13.89 20.95
N TYR A 307 -1.04 -13.30 20.45
CA TYR A 307 -1.95 -13.93 19.51
C TYR A 307 -2.09 -13.17 18.19
N TYR A 308 -2.67 -13.83 17.20
CA TYR A 308 -2.91 -13.36 15.86
C TYR A 308 -3.75 -12.09 15.87
N GLY A 309 -3.33 -11.17 15.03
CA GLY A 309 -4.11 -10.01 14.67
C GLY A 309 -3.28 -8.98 13.95
N GLY A 310 -3.95 -8.21 13.11
CA GLY A 310 -3.32 -7.14 12.36
C GLY A 310 -4.25 -6.57 11.32
N LEU A 311 -3.77 -5.54 10.66
CA LEU A 311 -4.48 -4.86 9.60
C LEU A 311 -3.46 -4.09 8.75
N GLY A 312 -3.64 -4.10 7.44
CA GLY A 312 -2.96 -3.20 6.51
C GLY A 312 -3.73 -1.90 6.30
N GLY A 313 -3.05 -0.91 5.73
CA GLY A 313 -3.62 0.40 5.43
C GLY A 313 -2.60 1.50 5.66
N GLU A 314 -3.03 2.58 6.31
CA GLU A 314 -2.11 3.66 6.71
C GLU A 314 -1.00 3.14 7.64
N PHE A 315 -1.35 2.32 8.62
CA PHE A 315 -0.42 1.66 9.51
C PHE A 315 -0.33 0.19 9.14
N VAL A 316 0.87 -0.36 9.20
CA VAL A 316 1.07 -1.81 9.18
C VAL A 316 0.93 -2.32 10.62
N ILE A 317 -0.14 -3.04 10.92
CA ILE A 317 -0.44 -3.47 12.29
C ILE A 317 -0.19 -4.98 12.43
N SER A 318 0.54 -5.37 13.47
CA SER A 318 0.70 -6.77 13.86
C SER A 318 0.86 -6.89 15.39
N THR A 319 1.15 -8.09 15.88
CA THR A 319 1.41 -8.39 17.29
C THR A 319 2.80 -8.96 17.50
N SER A 320 3.20 -9.04 18.77
CA SER A 320 4.42 -9.73 19.18
C SER A 320 4.30 -11.24 19.32
N SER A 321 3.21 -11.85 18.81
CA SER A 321 3.07 -13.30 18.75
C SER A 321 4.31 -13.95 18.13
N ASN A 322 4.84 -14.96 18.82
CA ASN A 322 5.95 -15.78 18.30
C ASN A 322 5.50 -16.69 17.16
N LYS A 323 4.20 -16.97 17.04
CA LYS A 323 3.65 -17.90 16.05
C LYS A 323 3.14 -17.15 14.82
N SER A 324 2.35 -16.09 15.01
CA SER A 324 1.67 -15.39 13.92
C SER A 324 2.16 -13.97 13.67
N GLY A 325 2.92 -13.37 14.60
CA GLY A 325 3.28 -11.94 14.52
C GLY A 325 4.04 -11.62 13.23
N THR A 326 5.06 -12.41 12.91
CA THR A 326 5.82 -12.27 11.65
C THR A 326 4.95 -12.59 10.42
N ILE A 327 4.08 -13.62 10.51
CA ILE A 327 3.20 -14.05 9.42
C ILE A 327 2.28 -12.91 8.96
N VAL A 328 1.63 -12.24 9.92
CA VAL A 328 0.75 -11.11 9.65
C VAL A 328 1.58 -9.91 9.19
N LEU A 329 2.64 -9.59 9.93
CA LEU A 329 3.46 -8.39 9.66
C LEU A 329 4.03 -8.37 8.24
N ARG A 330 4.56 -9.50 7.74
CA ARG A 330 5.09 -9.56 6.37
C ARG A 330 4.01 -9.45 5.30
N HIS A 331 2.81 -9.98 5.56
CA HIS A 331 1.69 -9.90 4.63
C HIS A 331 1.19 -8.45 4.52
N GLU A 332 0.89 -7.83 5.67
CA GLU A 332 0.41 -6.44 5.70
C GLU A 332 1.47 -5.45 5.19
N LEU A 333 2.74 -5.64 5.54
CA LEU A 333 3.81 -4.82 4.99
C LEU A 333 3.97 -5.02 3.48
N GLY A 334 3.71 -6.24 2.96
CA GLY A 334 3.72 -6.49 1.53
C GLY A 334 2.66 -5.67 0.77
N HIS A 335 1.47 -5.48 1.34
CA HIS A 335 0.44 -4.59 0.77
C HIS A 335 0.87 -3.12 0.82
N SER A 336 1.60 -2.70 1.85
CA SER A 336 2.11 -1.32 1.94
C SER A 336 3.28 -1.06 0.99
N LEU A 337 4.16 -2.05 0.77
CA LEU A 337 5.36 -1.91 -0.06
C LEU A 337 5.09 -2.12 -1.55
N ILE A 338 4.14 -2.98 -1.90
CA ILE A 338 3.89 -3.41 -3.27
C ILE A 338 2.47 -2.98 -3.66
N ASP A 339 2.30 -2.54 -4.89
CA ASP A 339 0.98 -2.38 -5.49
C ASP A 339 0.42 -3.77 -5.86
N VAL A 340 -0.11 -4.46 -4.85
CA VAL A 340 -0.69 -5.81 -4.92
C VAL A 340 -2.08 -5.82 -4.28
N GLY A 341 -2.86 -6.85 -4.63
CA GLY A 341 -4.04 -7.22 -3.87
C GLY A 341 -3.86 -8.59 -3.22
N GLU A 342 -4.96 -9.06 -2.65
CA GLU A 342 -5.07 -10.40 -2.09
C GLU A 342 -4.98 -11.47 -3.18
N GLU A 343 -4.43 -12.63 -2.81
CA GLU A 343 -4.48 -13.83 -3.66
C GLU A 343 -5.24 -14.99 -2.99
N TYR A 344 -5.39 -14.97 -1.66
CA TYR A 344 -6.29 -15.89 -0.96
C TYR A 344 -7.76 -15.54 -1.24
N ASP A 345 -8.64 -16.53 -1.12
CA ASP A 345 -10.07 -16.34 -1.40
C ASP A 345 -10.74 -15.54 -0.26
N GLY A 346 -11.66 -14.64 -0.63
CA GLY A 346 -12.53 -13.91 0.29
C GLY A 346 -11.98 -12.61 0.85
N GLY A 347 -10.82 -12.19 0.36
CA GLY A 347 -10.40 -10.80 0.41
C GLY A 347 -11.39 -9.84 -0.27
N GLN A 348 -11.11 -8.54 -0.17
CA GLN A 348 -11.95 -7.49 -0.77
C GLN A 348 -11.29 -6.83 -1.99
N VAL A 349 -9.96 -6.91 -2.09
CA VAL A 349 -9.15 -6.16 -3.06
C VAL A 349 -8.25 -7.11 -3.83
N TYR A 350 -8.53 -7.30 -5.12
CA TYR A 350 -7.74 -8.14 -6.04
C TYR A 350 -7.15 -7.30 -7.16
N SER A 351 -6.20 -6.43 -6.87
CA SER A 351 -5.64 -5.45 -7.81
C SER A 351 -4.13 -5.56 -7.91
N GLY A 352 -3.47 -4.55 -8.49
CA GLY A 352 -2.01 -4.53 -8.53
C GLY A 352 -1.39 -5.48 -9.54
N VAL A 353 -0.11 -5.79 -9.35
CA VAL A 353 0.69 -6.58 -10.27
C VAL A 353 0.33 -8.08 -10.27
N ASN A 354 -0.22 -8.58 -9.16
CA ASN A 354 -0.48 -10.00 -8.91
C ASN A 354 -1.91 -10.46 -9.20
N ALA A 355 -2.81 -9.54 -9.58
CA ALA A 355 -4.20 -9.87 -9.90
C ALA A 355 -4.61 -9.42 -11.32
N GLU A 356 -5.29 -10.30 -12.05
CA GLU A 356 -5.94 -10.01 -13.33
C GLU A 356 -7.46 -10.19 -13.20
N ARG A 357 -8.26 -9.26 -13.73
CA ARG A 357 -9.73 -9.27 -13.56
C ARG A 357 -10.50 -9.40 -14.87
N TRP A 358 -9.89 -9.02 -15.97
CA TRP A 358 -10.62 -8.76 -17.21
C TRP A 358 -10.38 -9.84 -18.24
N SER A 359 -9.12 -10.25 -18.43
CA SER A 359 -8.80 -11.24 -19.45
C SER A 359 -7.43 -11.89 -19.25
N ILE A 360 -7.41 -13.23 -19.24
CA ILE A 360 -6.16 -14.00 -19.27
C ILE A 360 -5.33 -13.73 -20.53
N GLN A 361 -5.95 -13.29 -21.63
CA GLN A 361 -5.23 -12.94 -22.86
C GLN A 361 -4.40 -11.66 -22.69
N ASN A 362 -4.73 -10.82 -21.70
CA ASN A 362 -4.01 -9.60 -21.34
C ASN A 362 -3.39 -9.64 -19.95
N ILE A 363 -3.11 -10.84 -19.45
CA ILE A 363 -2.54 -11.06 -18.12
C ILE A 363 -1.26 -10.22 -17.90
N LYS A 364 -1.14 -9.61 -16.73
CA LYS A 364 -0.09 -8.61 -16.45
C LYS A 364 1.31 -9.23 -16.40
N TRP A 365 1.41 -10.50 -16.02
CA TRP A 365 2.66 -11.25 -15.85
C TRP A 365 3.00 -12.16 -17.03
N LYS A 366 2.65 -11.74 -18.26
CA LYS A 366 2.96 -12.50 -19.49
C LYS A 366 4.42 -12.95 -19.60
N HIS A 367 5.37 -12.09 -19.23
CA HIS A 367 6.81 -12.37 -19.29
C HIS A 367 7.31 -13.33 -18.21
N TRP A 368 6.46 -13.71 -17.27
CA TRP A 368 6.72 -14.71 -16.25
C TRP A 368 6.07 -16.07 -16.53
N LEU A 369 5.12 -16.15 -17.47
CA LEU A 369 4.40 -17.39 -17.76
C LEU A 369 5.36 -18.54 -18.07
N THR A 370 5.08 -19.72 -17.51
CA THR A 370 5.81 -20.95 -17.82
C THR A 370 5.57 -21.38 -19.25
N ASP A 371 4.31 -21.31 -19.69
CA ASP A 371 3.91 -21.60 -21.06
C ASP A 371 3.72 -20.29 -21.85
N ALA A 372 4.12 -20.27 -23.12
CA ALA A 372 4.04 -19.06 -23.95
C ALA A 372 2.61 -18.50 -24.13
N THR A 373 1.59 -19.36 -23.97
CA THR A 373 0.18 -18.98 -24.08
C THR A 373 -0.47 -19.02 -22.71
N PRO A 374 -1.16 -17.95 -22.27
CA PRO A 374 -1.86 -17.94 -20.99
C PRO A 374 -2.99 -18.98 -20.99
N ARG A 375 -3.10 -19.72 -19.89
CA ARG A 375 -4.11 -20.76 -19.67
C ARG A 375 -4.75 -20.56 -18.31
N GLU A 376 -6.07 -20.71 -18.24
CA GLU A 376 -6.75 -20.82 -16.94
C GLU A 376 -6.55 -22.22 -16.37
N GLU A 377 -6.02 -22.28 -15.15
CA GLU A 377 -5.96 -23.51 -14.36
C GLU A 377 -7.33 -23.72 -13.71
N LYS A 378 -8.11 -24.70 -14.18
CA LYS A 378 -9.54 -24.79 -13.88
C LYS A 378 -9.86 -25.29 -12.46
N ASN A 379 -10.49 -24.45 -11.66
CA ASN A 379 -11.08 -24.80 -10.37
C ASN A 379 -12.46 -24.16 -10.19
N VAL A 380 -13.12 -24.47 -9.08
CA VAL A 380 -14.33 -23.80 -8.61
C VAL A 380 -14.34 -23.73 -7.09
N LEU A 381 -14.75 -22.58 -6.56
CA LEU A 381 -15.04 -22.41 -5.13
C LEU A 381 -16.48 -22.88 -4.84
N ARG A 382 -16.61 -23.93 -4.03
CA ARG A 382 -17.90 -24.55 -3.66
C ARG A 382 -18.48 -24.01 -2.37
N ALA A 383 -17.63 -23.72 -1.41
CA ALA A 383 -18.03 -23.12 -0.14
C ALA A 383 -17.01 -22.08 0.28
N GLN A 384 -17.51 -20.99 0.83
CA GLN A 384 -16.72 -19.92 1.42
C GLN A 384 -17.49 -19.33 2.58
N ASP A 385 -16.88 -19.38 3.76
CA ASP A 385 -17.54 -18.96 4.99
C ASP A 385 -16.52 -18.35 5.95
N TYR A 386 -16.80 -17.14 6.42
CA TYR A 386 -16.03 -16.47 7.48
C TYR A 386 -16.81 -16.59 8.78
N ALA A 387 -16.85 -17.81 9.30
CA ALA A 387 -17.77 -18.23 10.34
C ALA A 387 -17.60 -17.43 11.64
N TRP A 388 -16.36 -17.14 12.04
CA TRP A 388 -16.02 -16.54 13.35
C TRP A 388 -16.84 -17.14 14.49
N TYR A 389 -16.95 -18.47 14.49
CA TYR A 389 -17.96 -19.19 15.26
C TYR A 389 -17.37 -19.90 16.46
N ASP A 390 -17.86 -19.55 17.65
CA ASP A 390 -17.56 -20.22 18.92
C ASP A 390 -18.13 -21.64 18.93
N LEU A 391 -17.25 -22.65 18.86
CA LEU A 391 -17.63 -24.05 18.76
C LEU A 391 -18.27 -24.60 20.03
N LYS A 392 -18.19 -23.88 21.15
CA LYS A 392 -18.92 -24.21 22.38
C LYS A 392 -20.43 -24.09 22.20
N LYS A 393 -20.91 -23.30 21.23
CA LYS A 393 -22.34 -23.17 20.92
C LYS A 393 -22.94 -24.41 20.25
N GLY A 394 -22.11 -25.38 19.88
CA GLY A 394 -22.50 -26.62 19.22
C GLY A 394 -21.92 -26.74 17.81
N PRO A 395 -22.21 -27.83 17.08
CA PRO A 395 -21.63 -28.09 15.76
C PRO A 395 -21.94 -26.99 14.75
N TYR A 396 -20.94 -26.64 13.93
CA TYR A 396 -21.09 -25.72 12.80
C TYR A 396 -21.11 -26.51 11.49
N LYS A 397 -22.11 -26.29 10.63
CA LYS A 397 -22.30 -27.05 9.40
C LYS A 397 -22.28 -26.14 8.18
N VAL A 398 -21.43 -26.45 7.22
CA VAL A 398 -21.33 -25.77 5.92
C VAL A 398 -21.81 -26.73 4.85
N LYS A 399 -22.82 -26.33 4.07
CA LYS A 399 -23.39 -27.13 2.98
C LYS A 399 -22.96 -26.58 1.63
N PHE A 400 -22.66 -27.46 0.70
CA PHE A 400 -22.35 -27.08 -0.69
C PHE A 400 -22.86 -28.15 -1.67
N ASN A 401 -22.91 -27.80 -2.95
CA ASN A 401 -23.26 -28.74 -4.01
C ASN A 401 -22.07 -28.95 -4.95
N SER A 402 -21.82 -30.20 -5.35
CA SER A 402 -20.95 -30.53 -6.48
C SER A 402 -21.78 -30.92 -7.69
N ASP A 403 -21.26 -30.62 -8.88
CA ASP A 403 -21.82 -31.07 -10.16
C ASP A 403 -21.25 -32.44 -10.60
N GLY A 404 -20.29 -33.00 -9.85
CA GLY A 404 -19.70 -34.30 -10.11
C GLY A 404 -18.68 -34.35 -11.26
N ASN A 405 -18.29 -33.22 -11.86
CA ASN A 405 -17.40 -33.20 -13.02
C ASN A 405 -15.93 -32.96 -12.67
N TRP A 406 -15.63 -32.63 -11.41
CA TRP A 406 -14.28 -32.30 -10.94
C TRP A 406 -13.51 -33.55 -10.54
N LYS A 407 -12.18 -33.43 -10.47
CA LYS A 407 -11.29 -34.58 -10.27
C LYS A 407 -10.66 -34.61 -8.89
N ARG A 408 -10.47 -33.44 -8.29
CA ARG A 408 -9.82 -33.28 -6.99
C ARG A 408 -10.53 -32.21 -6.18
N TRP A 409 -10.25 -32.16 -4.89
CA TRP A 409 -10.77 -31.11 -4.01
C TRP A 409 -9.76 -30.73 -2.93
N SER A 410 -9.94 -29.54 -2.36
CA SER A 410 -9.18 -29.04 -1.21
C SER A 410 -10.11 -28.31 -0.25
N LEU A 411 -10.09 -28.71 1.02
CA LEU A 411 -10.75 -28.05 2.14
C LEU A 411 -9.70 -27.30 2.94
N LYS A 412 -9.80 -25.97 3.00
CA LYS A 412 -8.95 -25.14 3.86
C LYS A 412 -9.79 -24.45 4.91
N ILE A 413 -9.29 -24.45 6.14
CA ILE A 413 -9.91 -23.72 7.24
C ILE A 413 -8.88 -22.87 7.97
N SER A 414 -9.37 -21.89 8.72
CA SER A 414 -8.62 -21.33 9.83
C SER A 414 -9.38 -21.48 11.13
N HIS A 415 -8.66 -21.66 12.22
CA HIS A 415 -9.20 -21.90 13.56
C HIS A 415 -8.29 -21.27 14.61
N SER A 416 -8.82 -21.05 15.82
CA SER A 416 -8.07 -20.57 16.97
C SER A 416 -8.52 -21.26 18.25
N GLY A 417 -7.66 -21.25 19.27
CA GLY A 417 -7.97 -21.83 20.58
C GLY A 417 -8.00 -23.36 20.64
N VAL A 418 -7.70 -24.06 19.54
CA VAL A 418 -7.75 -25.53 19.42
C VAL A 418 -6.37 -26.15 19.62
N ASP A 419 -5.99 -26.25 20.89
CA ASP A 419 -4.61 -26.48 21.34
C ASP A 419 -4.15 -27.94 21.34
N THR A 420 -5.07 -28.90 21.34
CA THR A 420 -4.76 -30.35 21.39
C THR A 420 -5.50 -31.15 20.33
N ASP A 421 -5.00 -32.34 19.95
CA ASP A 421 -5.62 -33.20 18.93
C ASP A 421 -7.08 -33.56 19.22
N ASP A 422 -7.46 -33.58 20.50
CA ASP A 422 -8.82 -33.88 20.97
C ASP A 422 -9.68 -32.61 21.12
N SER A 423 -9.20 -31.41 20.76
CA SER A 423 -9.93 -30.14 20.96
C SER A 423 -10.86 -29.75 19.82
N PHE A 424 -10.68 -30.33 18.64
CA PHE A 424 -11.39 -29.97 17.42
C PHE A 424 -11.62 -31.19 16.53
N GLU A 425 -12.78 -31.24 15.88
CA GLU A 425 -13.13 -32.33 14.97
C GLU A 425 -13.73 -31.77 13.68
N VAL A 426 -13.36 -32.38 12.55
CA VAL A 426 -13.90 -32.07 11.22
C VAL A 426 -14.47 -33.33 10.59
N TYR A 427 -15.65 -33.22 10.02
CA TYR A 427 -16.33 -34.29 9.30
C TYR A 427 -16.69 -33.80 7.89
N LEU A 428 -16.46 -34.64 6.89
CA LEU A 428 -16.89 -34.43 5.50
C LEU A 428 -17.84 -35.56 5.14
N ASP A 429 -19.10 -35.23 4.84
CA ASP A 429 -20.19 -36.18 4.59
C ASP A 429 -20.32 -37.25 5.69
N GLY A 430 -20.16 -36.81 6.95
CA GLY A 430 -20.23 -37.67 8.13
C GLY A 430 -18.97 -38.52 8.39
N LYS A 431 -17.97 -38.51 7.50
CA LYS A 431 -16.67 -39.16 7.73
C LYS A 431 -15.73 -38.19 8.45
N ARG A 432 -15.20 -38.62 9.61
CA ARG A 432 -14.19 -37.84 10.34
C ARG A 432 -12.91 -37.72 9.51
N LEU A 433 -12.40 -36.50 9.38
CA LEU A 433 -11.10 -36.22 8.79
C LEU A 433 -10.02 -36.34 9.86
N ASN A 434 -8.86 -36.87 9.48
CA ASN A 434 -7.70 -36.90 10.37
C ASN A 434 -7.19 -35.47 10.57
N TRP A 435 -7.04 -35.06 11.81
CA TRP A 435 -6.54 -33.74 12.15
C TRP A 435 -5.54 -33.85 13.30
N THR A 436 -4.51 -33.01 13.25
CA THR A 436 -3.50 -32.88 14.29
C THR A 436 -3.45 -31.42 14.68
N SER A 437 -3.42 -31.17 15.98
CA SER A 437 -3.32 -29.81 16.49
C SER A 437 -1.97 -29.20 16.13
N PRO A 438 -1.96 -27.93 15.69
CA PRO A 438 -0.71 -27.20 15.54
C PRO A 438 -0.12 -26.72 16.88
N GLY A 439 -0.81 -26.99 18.00
CA GLY A 439 -0.44 -26.57 19.33
C GLY A 439 -0.73 -25.09 19.62
N GLY A 440 -1.00 -24.80 20.90
CA GLY A 440 -1.26 -23.46 21.41
C GLY A 440 -2.63 -22.90 21.03
N TYR A 441 -2.92 -21.68 21.48
CA TYR A 441 -4.24 -21.05 21.30
C TYR A 441 -4.32 -20.06 20.15
N ASP A 442 -3.19 -19.78 19.49
CA ASP A 442 -3.12 -18.83 18.40
C ASP A 442 -3.90 -19.30 17.16
N ARG A 443 -4.16 -18.40 16.21
CA ARG A 443 -4.80 -18.74 14.94
C ARG A 443 -3.88 -19.56 14.06
N ASP A 444 -4.42 -20.61 13.45
CA ASP A 444 -3.73 -21.47 12.52
C ASP A 444 -4.62 -21.87 11.34
N PHE A 445 -4.02 -22.57 10.38
CA PHE A 445 -4.63 -23.02 9.14
C PHE A 445 -4.51 -24.53 9.02
N SER A 446 -5.54 -25.18 8.48
CA SER A 446 -5.50 -26.63 8.19
C SER A 446 -6.10 -26.91 6.83
N GLU A 447 -5.50 -27.88 6.14
CA GLU A 447 -5.82 -28.22 4.76
C GLU A 447 -5.98 -29.74 4.62
N TRP A 448 -6.98 -30.14 3.85
CA TRP A 448 -7.20 -31.52 3.43
C TRP A 448 -7.45 -31.56 1.94
N ASP A 449 -6.80 -32.47 1.25
CA ASP A 449 -6.97 -32.67 -0.17
C ASP A 449 -7.53 -34.06 -0.47
N GLY A 450 -8.25 -34.17 -1.57
CA GLY A 450 -8.69 -35.46 -2.11
C GLY A 450 -8.45 -35.56 -3.61
N GLU A 451 -8.00 -36.75 -4.01
CA GLU A 451 -7.67 -37.08 -5.40
C GLU A 451 -8.87 -37.64 -6.19
N GLU A 452 -10.02 -37.78 -5.54
CA GLU A 452 -11.28 -38.19 -6.13
C GLU A 452 -12.31 -37.08 -5.92
N GLY A 453 -12.84 -36.54 -7.02
CA GLY A 453 -13.85 -35.49 -6.99
C GLY A 453 -15.16 -35.94 -6.33
N PHE A 454 -15.95 -34.99 -5.87
CA PHE A 454 -17.23 -35.30 -5.24
C PHE A 454 -18.24 -35.88 -6.23
N SER A 455 -19.19 -36.66 -5.73
CA SER A 455 -20.36 -37.05 -6.50
C SER A 455 -21.25 -35.84 -6.81
N ALA A 456 -22.05 -35.89 -7.86
CA ALA A 456 -23.05 -34.84 -8.08
C ALA A 456 -24.10 -34.84 -6.95
N GLY A 457 -24.36 -33.68 -6.34
CA GLY A 457 -25.35 -33.55 -5.28
C GLY A 457 -24.90 -32.67 -4.12
N ALA A 458 -25.63 -32.80 -3.00
CA ALA A 458 -25.39 -32.04 -1.78
C ALA A 458 -24.37 -32.72 -0.89
N HIS A 459 -23.46 -31.92 -0.34
CA HIS A 459 -22.39 -32.32 0.56
C HIS A 459 -22.41 -31.43 1.81
N GLU A 460 -21.88 -31.94 2.92
CA GLU A 460 -21.83 -31.22 4.19
C GLU A 460 -20.46 -31.37 4.85
N ILE A 461 -19.92 -30.25 5.32
CA ILE A 461 -18.78 -30.19 6.22
C ILE A 461 -19.31 -29.84 7.61
N GLU A 462 -18.91 -30.59 8.63
CA GLU A 462 -19.29 -30.34 10.01
C GLU A 462 -18.06 -30.17 10.88
N PHE A 463 -18.06 -29.09 11.67
CA PHE A 463 -17.01 -28.74 12.62
C PHE A 463 -17.55 -28.83 14.03
N ARG A 464 -16.78 -29.46 14.92
CA ARG A 464 -17.16 -29.62 16.32
C ARG A 464 -16.00 -29.25 17.23
N GLN A 465 -16.35 -28.78 18.42
CA GLN A 465 -15.43 -28.89 19.54
C GLN A 465 -15.30 -30.37 19.92
N GLY A 466 -14.12 -30.78 20.40
CA GLY A 466 -13.97 -32.13 20.91
C GLY A 466 -14.72 -32.35 22.23
N ALA A 467 -15.35 -33.52 22.36
CA ALA A 467 -16.34 -33.83 23.40
C ALA A 467 -15.83 -33.62 24.85
N LYS A 468 -14.53 -33.75 25.08
CA LYS A 468 -13.90 -33.50 26.39
C LYS A 468 -14.05 -32.05 26.85
N TYR A 469 -14.24 -31.11 25.93
CA TYR A 469 -14.25 -29.67 26.21
C TYR A 469 -15.66 -29.08 26.30
N ASP A 470 -16.71 -29.87 26.08
CA ASP A 470 -18.10 -29.37 26.02
C ASP A 470 -18.52 -28.62 27.29
N ASP A 471 -18.05 -29.09 28.45
CA ASP A 471 -18.32 -28.49 29.76
C ASP A 471 -17.22 -27.53 30.24
N GLU A 472 -16.23 -27.20 29.41
CA GLU A 472 -15.11 -26.37 29.85
C GLU A 472 -15.58 -24.93 30.17
N PRO A 473 -15.22 -24.36 31.34
CA PRO A 473 -15.58 -23.00 31.69
C PRO A 473 -14.96 -21.98 30.73
N VAL A 474 -15.62 -20.84 30.58
CA VAL A 474 -15.06 -19.72 29.80
C VAL A 474 -13.86 -19.17 30.54
N ASP A 475 -12.71 -19.15 29.87
CA ASP A 475 -11.46 -18.58 30.37
C ASP A 475 -11.11 -17.35 29.54
N GLY A 476 -11.27 -16.16 30.14
CA GLY A 476 -10.98 -14.89 29.49
C GLY A 476 -9.48 -14.60 29.29
N SER A 477 -8.59 -15.46 29.77
CA SER A 477 -7.14 -15.31 29.61
C SER A 477 -6.61 -15.89 28.29
N ARG A 478 -7.44 -16.63 27.55
CA ARG A 478 -7.07 -17.28 26.28
C ARG A 478 -8.15 -17.12 25.20
N PRO A 479 -7.77 -17.23 23.92
CA PRO A 479 -8.71 -17.27 22.81
C PRO A 479 -9.76 -18.37 22.97
N ILE A 480 -10.98 -18.08 22.53
CA ILE A 480 -12.05 -19.07 22.42
C ILE A 480 -11.73 -20.12 21.35
N ARG A 481 -12.28 -21.34 21.51
CA ARG A 481 -12.24 -22.36 20.47
C ARG A 481 -13.18 -21.98 19.34
N GLN A 482 -12.59 -21.53 18.25
CA GLN A 482 -13.32 -20.88 17.19
C GLN A 482 -12.95 -21.47 15.82
N LEU A 483 -13.97 -21.73 15.02
CA LEU A 483 -13.82 -21.85 13.58
C LEU A 483 -13.82 -20.43 13.00
N CYS A 484 -12.71 -20.02 12.41
CA CYS A 484 -12.55 -18.66 11.90
C CYS A 484 -13.01 -18.56 10.44
N SER A 485 -12.60 -19.50 9.58
CA SER A 485 -13.00 -19.52 8.16
C SER A 485 -12.97 -20.91 7.55
N VAL A 486 -13.70 -21.08 6.45
CA VAL A 486 -13.79 -22.31 5.65
C VAL A 486 -13.80 -21.95 4.16
N THR A 487 -13.01 -22.68 3.37
CA THR A 487 -13.12 -22.69 1.91
C THR A 487 -13.05 -24.12 1.39
N MET A 488 -13.91 -24.45 0.44
CA MET A 488 -13.92 -25.74 -0.25
C MET A 488 -13.77 -25.49 -1.74
N HIS A 489 -12.70 -25.99 -2.34
CA HIS A 489 -12.46 -25.92 -3.78
C HIS A 489 -12.56 -27.31 -4.41
N GLU A 490 -13.03 -27.35 -5.65
CA GLU A 490 -12.87 -28.49 -6.55
C GLU A 490 -11.98 -28.10 -7.74
N PHE A 491 -11.17 -29.04 -8.22
CA PHE A 491 -10.15 -28.84 -9.26
C PHE A 491 -10.28 -29.88 -10.36
N MET A 492 -9.91 -29.50 -11.58
CA MET A 492 -9.69 -30.47 -12.66
C MET A 492 -8.40 -31.28 -12.41
N GLY A 493 -8.17 -32.29 -13.26
CA GLY A 493 -6.92 -33.07 -13.23
C GLY A 493 -5.69 -32.22 -13.57
N GLU A 494 -4.50 -32.79 -13.36
CA GLU A 494 -3.20 -32.14 -13.60
C GLU A 494 -3.03 -31.57 -15.02
N ASP A 495 -3.72 -32.13 -16.02
CA ASP A 495 -3.72 -31.63 -17.39
C ASP A 495 -4.34 -30.23 -17.52
N GLN A 496 -5.27 -29.88 -16.62
CA GLN A 496 -6.08 -28.66 -16.65
C GLN A 496 -5.96 -27.79 -15.40
N TYR A 497 -5.36 -28.29 -14.33
CA TYR A 497 -4.99 -27.53 -13.15
C TYR A 497 -3.71 -28.12 -12.55
N ARG A 498 -2.58 -27.40 -12.61
CA ARG A 498 -1.30 -27.89 -12.06
C ARG A 498 -1.08 -27.43 -10.62
N PHE A 499 -0.90 -28.37 -9.68
CA PHE A 499 -0.57 -28.03 -8.28
C PHE A 499 0.90 -27.65 -8.10
N ASP A 500 1.74 -27.90 -9.12
CA ASP A 500 3.16 -27.50 -9.11
C ASP A 500 3.31 -25.98 -8.96
N ASN A 501 3.84 -25.60 -7.81
CA ASN A 501 4.07 -24.22 -7.42
C ASN A 501 5.12 -23.48 -8.28
N SER A 502 5.96 -24.20 -9.02
CA SER A 502 6.91 -23.63 -9.98
C SER A 502 6.24 -23.14 -11.27
N VAL A 503 5.00 -23.58 -11.53
CA VAL A 503 4.23 -23.17 -12.69
C VAL A 503 3.62 -21.78 -12.45
N ILE A 504 3.90 -20.87 -13.39
CA ILE A 504 3.29 -19.55 -13.47
C ILE A 504 2.26 -19.56 -14.61
N SER A 505 1.00 -19.36 -14.25
CA SER A 505 -0.17 -19.46 -15.14
C SER A 505 -1.26 -18.47 -14.71
N ALA A 506 -2.53 -18.73 -15.04
CA ALA A 506 -3.68 -17.99 -14.54
C ALA A 506 -4.53 -18.87 -13.61
N TYR A 507 -4.29 -18.79 -12.32
CA TYR A 507 -5.03 -19.54 -11.30
C TYR A 507 -6.21 -18.71 -10.81
N PRO A 508 -7.45 -19.22 -10.82
CA PRO A 508 -8.57 -18.49 -10.26
C PRO A 508 -8.44 -18.29 -8.75
N THR A 509 -8.96 -17.15 -8.29
CA THR A 509 -9.21 -16.81 -6.90
C THR A 509 -10.48 -15.97 -6.82
N TYR A 510 -11.20 -16.05 -5.71
CA TYR A 510 -12.55 -15.52 -5.61
C TYR A 510 -12.67 -14.57 -4.42
N ASP A 511 -13.23 -13.39 -4.65
CA ASP A 511 -13.48 -12.45 -3.56
C ASP A 511 -14.63 -12.86 -2.64
N LEU A 512 -14.91 -12.05 -1.62
CA LEU A 512 -15.96 -12.34 -0.63
C LEU A 512 -17.38 -12.46 -1.23
N TYR A 513 -17.57 -11.96 -2.46
CA TYR A 513 -18.83 -12.01 -3.19
C TYR A 513 -18.82 -13.14 -4.25
N GLY A 514 -17.79 -14.00 -4.25
CA GLY A 514 -17.61 -15.07 -5.23
C GLY A 514 -17.18 -14.60 -6.62
N ARG A 515 -16.73 -13.34 -6.78
CA ARG A 515 -16.28 -12.84 -8.08
C ARG A 515 -14.89 -13.36 -8.37
N LYS A 516 -14.73 -14.03 -9.52
CA LYS A 516 -13.46 -14.61 -9.97
C LYS A 516 -12.49 -13.53 -10.46
N THR A 517 -11.25 -13.66 -10.03
CA THR A 517 -10.06 -13.01 -10.59
C THR A 517 -8.97 -14.08 -10.78
N TRP A 518 -7.83 -13.72 -11.37
CA TRP A 518 -6.70 -14.63 -11.55
C TRP A 518 -5.47 -14.13 -10.82
N ARG A 519 -4.68 -15.08 -10.33
CA ARG A 519 -3.34 -14.93 -9.73
C ARG A 519 -2.31 -15.81 -10.45
N SER A 520 -1.04 -15.61 -10.15
CA SER A 520 0.05 -16.16 -10.97
C SER A 520 0.43 -17.62 -10.68
N ASN A 521 0.29 -18.09 -9.44
CA ASN A 521 0.76 -19.41 -8.98
C ASN A 521 -0.35 -20.16 -8.24
N HIS A 522 -0.15 -21.45 -7.91
CA HIS A 522 -1.12 -22.25 -7.15
C HIS A 522 -1.17 -21.89 -5.64
N GLU A 523 -0.07 -21.95 -4.91
CA GLU A 523 0.02 -21.56 -3.49
C GLU A 523 1.34 -20.82 -3.17
N PHE A 524 2.25 -20.71 -4.15
CA PHE A 524 3.55 -20.06 -4.00
C PHE A 524 3.47 -18.54 -4.10
N CYS A 525 2.83 -17.93 -3.10
CA CYS A 525 2.95 -16.50 -2.82
C CYS A 525 2.52 -16.25 -1.38
N LEU A 526 3.26 -15.43 -0.65
CA LEU A 526 2.86 -14.91 0.66
C LEU A 526 1.48 -14.22 0.65
N MET A 527 1.10 -13.60 -0.48
CA MET A 527 -0.23 -12.98 -0.64
C MET A 527 -1.36 -14.00 -0.82
N ARG A 528 -1.02 -15.27 -1.07
CA ARG A 528 -1.95 -16.40 -1.20
C ARG A 528 -1.95 -17.27 0.04
N ASN A 529 -0.76 -17.72 0.44
CA ASN A 529 -0.56 -18.57 1.60
C ASN A 529 0.27 -17.76 2.60
N MET A 530 -0.39 -17.19 3.60
CA MET A 530 0.25 -16.35 4.59
C MET A 530 1.34 -17.09 5.37
N SER A 531 1.27 -18.42 5.48
CA SER A 531 2.31 -19.25 6.13
C SER A 531 3.59 -19.35 5.30
N SER A 532 3.55 -19.06 3.99
CA SER A 532 4.72 -18.99 3.12
C SER A 532 5.61 -17.80 3.47
N THR A 533 6.92 -17.99 3.47
CA THR A 533 7.94 -16.93 3.62
C THR A 533 8.25 -16.21 2.32
N GLN A 534 7.68 -16.60 1.19
CA GLN A 534 8.14 -16.13 -0.12
C GLN A 534 7.04 -15.43 -0.93
N PHE A 535 7.38 -14.25 -1.43
CA PHE A 535 6.65 -13.63 -2.53
C PHE A 535 6.84 -14.43 -3.83
N CYS A 536 5.77 -14.54 -4.63
CA CYS A 536 5.90 -15.05 -5.99
C CYS A 536 6.80 -14.12 -6.83
N SER A 537 7.30 -14.62 -7.96
CA SER A 537 8.19 -13.83 -8.83
C SER A 537 7.58 -12.49 -9.29
N ILE A 538 6.26 -12.45 -9.46
CA ILE A 538 5.51 -11.26 -9.90
C ILE A 538 5.52 -10.21 -8.78
N CYS A 539 5.23 -10.62 -7.54
CA CYS A 539 5.29 -9.76 -6.37
C CYS A 539 6.71 -9.28 -6.08
N LYS A 540 7.73 -10.14 -6.24
CA LYS A 540 9.15 -9.74 -6.10
C LYS A 540 9.57 -8.68 -7.11
N GLU A 541 9.21 -8.85 -8.37
CA GLU A 541 9.48 -7.83 -9.41
C GLU A 541 8.75 -6.52 -9.11
N GLY A 542 7.49 -6.60 -8.67
CA GLY A 542 6.72 -5.44 -8.20
C GLY A 542 7.39 -4.73 -7.04
N LEU A 543 7.93 -5.48 -6.08
CA LEU A 543 8.63 -4.95 -4.91
C LEU A 543 9.92 -4.22 -5.33
N TRP A 544 10.76 -4.82 -6.19
CA TRP A 544 11.93 -4.14 -6.75
C TRP A 544 11.56 -2.78 -7.39
N HIS A 545 10.51 -2.76 -8.21
CA HIS A 545 10.04 -1.54 -8.84
C HIS A 545 9.46 -0.49 -7.88
N ARG A 546 8.93 -0.90 -6.73
CA ARG A 546 8.44 0.05 -5.73
C ARG A 546 9.57 0.60 -4.87
N LEU A 547 10.46 -0.26 -4.38
CA LEU A 547 11.59 0.19 -3.57
C LEU A 547 12.54 1.09 -4.37
N LEU A 548 12.91 0.70 -5.60
CA LEU A 548 13.77 1.51 -6.47
C LEU A 548 13.08 2.74 -7.07
N SER A 549 11.76 2.91 -6.85
CA SER A 549 11.10 4.19 -7.13
C SER A 549 11.21 5.19 -5.97
N LYS A 550 11.65 4.73 -4.79
CA LYS A 550 11.90 5.54 -3.58
C LYS A 550 13.39 5.70 -3.28
N ALA A 551 14.23 4.76 -3.73
CA ALA A 551 15.69 4.79 -3.54
C ALA A 551 16.44 4.77 -4.88
N SER A 552 17.58 5.44 -4.90
CA SER A 552 18.59 5.42 -5.97
C SER A 552 19.65 4.36 -5.66
N LEU A 553 20.08 3.59 -6.67
CA LEU A 553 21.18 2.64 -6.54
C LEU A 553 22.52 3.31 -6.14
N LEU A 554 22.65 4.60 -6.43
CA LEU A 554 23.80 5.42 -6.10
C LEU A 554 23.51 6.28 -4.87
N ASP A 555 24.30 6.09 -3.81
CA ASP A 555 24.28 6.91 -2.61
C ASP A 555 25.05 8.21 -2.83
N GLU A 556 26.28 8.13 -3.35
CA GLU A 556 27.17 9.28 -3.49
C GLU A 556 28.25 9.05 -4.57
N ILE A 557 28.76 10.13 -5.17
CA ILE A 557 30.06 10.14 -5.86
C ILE A 557 31.03 10.90 -4.98
N GLN A 558 31.99 10.20 -4.40
CA GLN A 558 33.05 10.78 -3.61
C GLN A 558 34.22 11.15 -4.53
N VAL A 559 34.73 12.38 -4.40
CA VAL A 559 35.90 12.88 -5.14
C VAL A 559 36.94 13.33 -4.12
N ASP A 560 38.01 12.55 -3.98
CA ASP A 560 39.12 12.84 -3.08
C ASP A 560 40.30 13.41 -3.89
N CYS A 561 40.75 14.61 -3.52
CA CYS A 561 41.85 15.27 -4.21
C CYS A 561 43.20 14.83 -3.64
N GLN A 562 44.05 14.24 -4.48
CA GLN A 562 45.39 13.84 -4.10
C GLN A 562 46.37 14.97 -4.45
N ARG A 563 47.23 15.33 -3.49
CA ARG A 563 48.19 16.42 -3.61
C ARG A 563 49.61 15.87 -3.60
N GLU A 564 50.48 16.50 -4.37
CA GLU A 564 51.92 16.26 -4.37
C GLU A 564 52.65 17.59 -4.13
N ASP A 565 53.78 17.49 -3.45
CA ASP A 565 54.68 18.62 -3.22
C ASP A 565 55.29 19.08 -4.55
N ASP A 566 55.16 20.37 -4.85
CA ASP A 566 56.00 21.01 -5.87
C ASP A 566 57.41 21.27 -5.30
N ASP A 567 58.42 21.37 -6.17
CA ASP A 567 59.82 21.67 -5.83
C ASP A 567 59.99 23.01 -5.06
N GLY A 568 58.93 23.81 -4.96
CA GLY A 568 58.82 25.06 -4.20
C GLY A 568 58.13 24.98 -2.83
N GLY A 569 57.63 23.81 -2.41
CA GLY A 569 56.97 23.61 -1.12
C GLY A 569 55.46 23.95 -1.06
N ASP A 570 54.82 24.20 -2.21
CA ASP A 570 53.37 24.33 -2.32
C ASP A 570 52.74 22.99 -2.76
N GLU A 571 51.72 22.52 -2.04
CA GLU A 571 50.95 21.33 -2.43
C GLU A 571 50.05 21.63 -3.64
N LYS A 572 50.22 20.87 -4.73
CA LYS A 572 49.33 20.93 -5.90
C LYS A 572 48.56 19.63 -6.07
N VAL A 573 47.28 19.74 -6.41
CA VAL A 573 46.46 18.56 -6.76
C VAL A 573 47.04 17.92 -8.02
N SER A 574 47.53 16.68 -7.89
CA SER A 574 48.15 15.89 -8.97
C SER A 574 47.15 14.95 -9.64
N LYS A 575 46.18 14.43 -8.89
CA LYS A 575 45.09 13.56 -9.37
C LYS A 575 43.85 13.63 -8.48
N PHE A 576 42.74 13.13 -8.99
CA PHE A 576 41.50 12.92 -8.27
C PHE A 576 41.24 11.42 -8.15
N GLU A 577 41.00 10.92 -6.94
CA GLU A 577 40.42 9.61 -6.72
C GLU A 577 38.90 9.76 -6.65
N ILE A 578 38.20 9.09 -7.56
CA ILE A 578 36.75 9.16 -7.65
C ILE A 578 36.18 7.80 -7.34
N GLU A 579 35.27 7.71 -6.37
CA GLU A 579 34.58 6.47 -6.01
C GLU A 579 33.06 6.67 -6.03
N ALA A 580 32.35 5.76 -6.69
CA ALA A 580 30.89 5.69 -6.58
C ALA A 580 30.48 4.82 -5.39
N LYS A 581 29.79 5.41 -4.41
CA LYS A 581 29.18 4.70 -3.28
C LYS A 581 27.78 4.24 -3.68
N LEU A 582 27.58 2.92 -3.68
CA LEU A 582 26.34 2.28 -4.13
C LEU A 582 25.64 1.58 -2.99
N ILE A 583 24.34 1.37 -3.15
CA ILE A 583 23.61 0.40 -2.34
C ILE A 583 24.25 -0.99 -2.55
N PRO A 584 24.64 -1.72 -1.48
CA PRO A 584 25.46 -2.93 -1.56
C PRO A 584 24.65 -4.15 -2.06
N LEU A 585 24.31 -4.13 -3.35
CA LEU A 585 23.64 -5.19 -4.11
C LEU A 585 24.63 -5.92 -5.03
N GLY A 586 24.19 -7.03 -5.63
CA GLY A 586 25.01 -7.82 -6.55
C GLY A 586 26.34 -8.25 -5.92
N GLN A 587 27.45 -7.94 -6.59
CA GLN A 587 28.79 -8.27 -6.09
C GLN A 587 29.21 -7.50 -4.82
N PHE A 588 28.49 -6.46 -4.41
CA PHE A 588 28.83 -5.64 -3.23
C PHE A 588 28.08 -6.05 -1.95
N ARG A 589 27.24 -7.10 -2.02
CA ARG A 589 26.60 -7.63 -0.81
C ARG A 589 27.67 -8.09 0.19
N GLU A 590 27.51 -7.72 1.45
CA GLU A 590 28.44 -8.11 2.52
C GLU A 590 28.47 -9.64 2.67
N ASP A 591 27.29 -10.27 2.78
CA ASP A 591 27.15 -11.72 2.78
C ASP A 591 26.88 -12.24 1.35
N GLN A 592 27.95 -12.71 0.70
CA GLN A 592 27.87 -13.30 -0.64
C GLN A 592 27.00 -14.55 -0.71
N SER A 593 26.74 -15.24 0.41
CA SER A 593 25.80 -16.38 0.43
C SER A 593 24.34 -15.95 0.21
N LYS A 594 24.03 -14.67 0.45
CA LYS A 594 22.71 -14.05 0.22
C LYS A 594 22.57 -13.40 -1.15
N ARG A 595 23.61 -13.43 -1.98
CA ARG A 595 23.55 -12.88 -3.32
C ARG A 595 22.63 -13.71 -4.20
N VAL A 596 21.70 -13.05 -4.88
CA VAL A 596 20.82 -13.72 -5.82
C VAL A 596 21.65 -14.21 -7.02
N LYS A 597 21.52 -15.48 -7.38
CA LYS A 597 22.32 -16.07 -8.47
C LYS A 597 22.04 -15.35 -9.79
N GLY A 598 23.07 -14.74 -10.39
CA GLY A 598 22.96 -13.95 -11.62
C GLY A 598 22.72 -12.45 -11.41
N GLU A 599 22.68 -12.00 -10.15
CA GLU A 599 22.62 -10.59 -9.78
C GLU A 599 23.99 -9.91 -9.90
N ALA A 600 24.09 -8.74 -10.52
CA ALA A 600 25.33 -7.99 -10.68
C ALA A 600 25.11 -6.49 -10.91
N TYR A 601 26.13 -5.67 -10.66
CA TYR A 601 26.21 -4.32 -11.20
C TYR A 601 27.19 -4.25 -12.38
N THR A 602 26.89 -3.35 -13.32
CA THR A 602 27.80 -2.91 -14.38
C THR A 602 27.95 -1.39 -14.35
N PHE A 603 29.12 -0.88 -14.74
CA PHE A 603 29.47 0.54 -14.62
C PHE A 603 30.05 1.13 -15.89
N ARG A 604 29.75 2.41 -16.14
CA ARG A 604 30.35 3.18 -17.23
C ARG A 604 30.65 4.61 -16.78
N TRP A 605 31.77 5.13 -17.26
CA TRP A 605 32.19 6.52 -17.04
C TRP A 605 32.19 7.30 -18.34
N PHE A 606 31.77 8.55 -18.28
CA PHE A 606 31.82 9.48 -19.41
C PHE A 606 32.51 10.76 -18.98
N ARG A 607 33.33 11.31 -19.87
CA ARG A 607 33.96 12.62 -19.70
C ARG A 607 33.49 13.53 -20.82
N ASN A 608 32.87 14.65 -20.48
CA ASN A 608 32.27 15.59 -21.43
C ASN A 608 31.36 14.89 -22.45
N GLY A 609 30.58 13.89 -21.99
CA GLY A 609 29.70 13.07 -22.82
C GLY A 609 30.38 11.94 -23.62
N ILE A 610 31.71 11.80 -23.56
CA ILE A 610 32.46 10.76 -24.27
C ILE A 610 32.71 9.57 -23.33
N HIS A 611 32.26 8.39 -23.74
CA HIS A 611 32.44 7.13 -23.00
C HIS A 611 33.92 6.76 -22.84
N GLN A 612 34.33 6.48 -21.60
CA GLN A 612 35.68 6.06 -21.25
C GLN A 612 35.75 4.54 -21.10
N ALA A 613 35.74 3.80 -22.23
CA ALA A 613 35.64 2.34 -22.24
C ALA A 613 36.72 1.59 -21.41
N LYS A 614 37.88 2.21 -21.18
CA LYS A 614 38.94 1.62 -20.32
C LYS A 614 38.56 1.59 -18.84
N LEU A 615 37.57 2.37 -18.44
CA LEU A 615 37.10 2.51 -17.07
C LEU A 615 35.83 1.69 -16.80
N ASP A 616 35.36 0.91 -17.78
CA ASP A 616 34.16 0.08 -17.62
C ASP A 616 34.30 -0.89 -16.44
N ASP A 617 33.20 -1.03 -15.71
CA ASP A 617 33.08 -1.88 -14.50
C ASP A 617 34.04 -1.53 -13.35
N GLN A 618 34.70 -0.37 -13.39
CA GLN A 618 35.46 0.17 -12.27
C GLN A 618 34.57 1.06 -11.40
N ILE A 619 34.41 0.72 -10.11
CA ILE A 619 33.67 1.53 -9.13
C ILE A 619 34.48 2.72 -8.60
N ARG A 620 35.82 2.58 -8.63
CA ARG A 620 36.79 3.62 -8.29
C ARG A 620 37.69 3.85 -9.49
N ILE A 621 37.94 5.11 -9.81
CA ILE A 621 38.85 5.53 -10.89
C ILE A 621 39.83 6.58 -10.38
N GLU A 622 41.00 6.64 -11.02
CA GLU A 622 41.93 7.75 -10.86
C GLU A 622 41.88 8.65 -12.09
N VAL A 623 41.70 9.95 -11.86
CA VAL A 623 41.63 10.96 -12.92
C VAL A 623 42.80 11.93 -12.75
N PRO A 624 43.71 12.05 -13.73
CA PRO A 624 44.79 13.02 -13.68
C PRO A 624 44.27 14.45 -13.48
N ALA A 625 45.03 15.30 -12.81
CA ALA A 625 44.69 16.71 -12.62
C ALA A 625 44.60 17.52 -13.93
N ALA A 626 45.13 17.01 -15.05
CA ALA A 626 44.94 17.58 -16.38
C ALA A 626 43.56 17.23 -16.98
N ASP A 627 42.89 16.22 -16.42
CA ASP A 627 41.66 15.65 -16.92
C ASP A 627 40.38 16.19 -16.25
N GLU A 628 40.46 17.43 -15.75
CA GLU A 628 39.31 18.19 -15.26
C GLU A 628 38.18 18.26 -16.30
N GLY A 629 36.98 18.50 -15.79
CA GLY A 629 35.78 18.72 -16.60
C GLY A 629 34.55 18.07 -15.99
N THR A 630 33.54 17.91 -16.84
CA THR A 630 32.28 17.27 -16.47
C THR A 630 32.40 15.78 -16.64
N TRP A 631 32.13 15.04 -15.57
CA TRP A 631 32.12 13.59 -15.55
C TRP A 631 30.71 13.08 -15.29
N GLU A 632 30.41 11.90 -15.82
CA GLU A 632 29.16 11.19 -15.57
C GLU A 632 29.46 9.73 -15.23
N PHE A 633 28.94 9.27 -14.10
CA PHE A 633 28.92 7.86 -13.72
C PHE A 633 27.55 7.26 -14.04
N LYS A 634 27.53 6.06 -14.62
CA LYS A 634 26.31 5.27 -14.84
C LYS A 634 26.48 3.88 -14.21
N ALA A 635 25.49 3.46 -13.44
CA ALA A 635 25.36 2.12 -12.91
C ALA A 635 24.08 1.46 -13.45
N GLU A 636 24.18 0.17 -13.77
CA GLU A 636 23.03 -0.69 -14.07
C GLU A 636 23.10 -1.93 -13.19
N PHE A 637 22.03 -2.14 -12.43
CA PHE A 637 21.79 -3.31 -11.61
C PHE A 637 21.04 -4.37 -12.43
N ILE A 638 21.51 -5.60 -12.38
CA ILE A 638 20.96 -6.74 -13.09
C ILE A 638 20.55 -7.76 -12.03
N THR A 639 19.34 -8.29 -12.10
CA THR A 639 18.86 -9.36 -11.21
C THR A 639 17.86 -10.25 -11.94
N PRO A 640 17.88 -11.58 -11.76
CA PRO A 640 16.87 -12.46 -12.35
C PRO A 640 15.48 -12.27 -11.75
N GLU A 641 15.35 -11.56 -10.62
CA GLU A 641 14.06 -11.22 -9.98
C GLU A 641 13.33 -10.08 -10.69
N VAL A 642 13.95 -9.42 -11.68
CA VAL A 642 13.32 -8.42 -12.55
C VAL A 642 13.57 -8.82 -14.01
N ARG A 643 12.51 -9.21 -14.71
CA ARG A 643 12.55 -9.54 -16.14
C ARG A 643 12.15 -8.36 -17.02
N LYS A 644 11.43 -7.38 -16.47
CA LYS A 644 10.97 -6.21 -17.22
C LYS A 644 11.03 -4.93 -16.38
N ASP A 645 11.92 -4.01 -16.74
CA ASP A 645 12.04 -2.68 -16.12
C ASP A 645 11.70 -1.57 -17.15
N PRO A 646 10.41 -1.24 -17.34
CA PRO A 646 10.01 -0.25 -18.34
C PRO A 646 10.32 1.20 -17.93
N ARG A 647 10.65 1.43 -16.65
CA ARG A 647 10.92 2.76 -16.09
C ARG A 647 12.41 3.04 -15.90
N GLY A 648 13.28 2.07 -16.15
CA GLY A 648 14.72 2.21 -15.98
C GLY A 648 15.14 2.36 -14.52
N LEU A 649 14.35 1.85 -13.57
CA LEU A 649 14.61 1.96 -12.13
C LEU A 649 15.84 1.18 -11.67
N LEU A 650 16.27 0.18 -12.45
CA LEU A 650 17.50 -0.57 -12.19
C LEU A 650 18.74 0.15 -12.74
N LYS A 651 18.62 1.43 -13.13
CA LYS A 651 19.73 2.26 -13.62
C LYS A 651 19.84 3.52 -12.79
N ALA A 652 21.06 3.94 -12.51
CA ALA A 652 21.36 5.20 -11.85
C ALA A 652 22.45 5.96 -12.63
N SER A 653 22.37 7.28 -12.63
CA SER A 653 23.39 8.13 -13.25
C SER A 653 23.61 9.42 -12.46
N LYS A 654 24.86 9.86 -12.37
CA LYS A 654 25.20 11.15 -11.75
C LYS A 654 26.22 11.89 -12.61
N VAL A 655 25.85 13.11 -12.99
CA VAL A 655 26.77 14.08 -13.58
C VAL A 655 27.36 14.93 -12.46
N PHE A 656 28.67 15.16 -12.49
CA PHE A 656 29.40 15.94 -11.51
C PHE A 656 30.63 16.61 -12.16
N VAL A 657 31.21 17.59 -11.48
CA VAL A 657 32.37 18.34 -11.97
C VAL A 657 33.60 17.95 -11.17
N VAL A 658 34.70 17.71 -11.87
CA VAL A 658 36.01 17.46 -11.28
C VAL A 658 36.91 18.63 -11.66
N ALA A 659 37.34 19.39 -10.66
CA ALA A 659 38.20 20.56 -10.86
C ALA A 659 39.04 20.88 -9.61
N LYS A 660 40.29 21.32 -9.80
CA LYS A 660 41.22 21.70 -8.73
C LYS A 660 40.65 22.72 -7.77
N HIS A 661 39.92 23.71 -8.27
CA HIS A 661 39.37 24.79 -7.45
C HIS A 661 38.27 24.31 -6.48
N LEU A 662 37.70 23.13 -6.71
CA LEU A 662 36.74 22.49 -5.80
C LEU A 662 37.43 21.72 -4.67
N CYS A 663 38.73 21.45 -4.80
CA CYS A 663 39.56 20.86 -3.76
C CYS A 663 39.90 21.94 -2.72
N SER A 664 38.97 22.20 -1.80
CA SER A 664 39.20 23.09 -0.65
C SER A 664 40.40 22.59 0.18
N ASN A 665 41.15 23.50 0.79
CA ASN A 665 42.15 23.15 1.81
C ASN A 665 41.53 22.66 3.11
#